data_AF-A0A5K7ZCV7-F1
#
_entry.id   AF-A0A5K7ZCV7-F1
#
_cell.length_a   1.000
_cell.length_b   1.000
_cell.length_c   1.000
_cell.angle_alpha   90.00
_cell.angle_beta   90.00
_cell.angle_gamma   90.00
#
_symmetry.space_group_name_H-M   'P 1'
#
loop_
_entity.id
_entity.type
_entity.pdbx_description
1 polymer ?
#
loop_
_entity_poly.entity_id
_entity_poly.type
_entity_poly.pdbx_seq_one_letter_code
_entity_poly.pdbx_strand_id
1 'polypeptide(L)'
;MSTIVGTSNRIIEINLSTSEIDEFEVTENDRRQYLGGKGLGLKLLYERIQQGAEPLGEENWLAFMMGVLMGTGAPCSGRFSVVTKSPLTGIMLSASCGGPFGMAYKTAGYDGLLITGKATSPVVVVVDEDGARISNGSHLWGLNTQDTQQRVNPEGKAGVLAIGPAGENGVRFANVASGHRFVGRGGVGAVMGAKNLKAIVARGKHCKIVPADPKRFVKAKKRASAYIARNPTTADDYRHFGTASHVKWCNAAGILPVRNFIRGSHPQADQVSGETMRQRYNSRPRTCKPCSIMCGHKGTLPDGTTCQVPEYESLGLLGPNLGIFEPDAIARLNERCGLLGLDTISAGAVLAWCMEAGEKGLIQTELKFGSVDGLHQALDDMAHRNGWGDQMADGTRCLAERYGGSDFAIHVKGLEVPAYDPRGSWGQGLAYAVANRGACHLSAGMFALEVTFGLLDPYTPCGKARFVRFFENLYAAVNSLVTCQFTAFAYTLEPPVVKYTPAWLLRWIMRYLPWLAIGLTDVSVYSALWRSVTGEKLNQWQLLSAGARIHVLERLMNTGDGISRKDDTLPQRMLTQARGDDPEGRTVPLQSMLDDYYRLRGYDLLGIPTKKILSRLGIEPKWERHTDSRIAHFKLTRPKGKRLKRLYLSVLFWFVGRAVEAGPRVDRDVRQICAALPEGLTFSLGVAPDGPAMIVGKDRRGKIRYWGGDTTDRLIDVKLTIKNIEAAMLLFTFREATTTAVARNRLIVDGDIGIACSVVRILDVVETFLLPKALARLAVRRYPNWSPLRKYGGRILIYLRAVLGV
;
A
#
# COMPACT_ATOMS: atom_id res chain seq x y z
N MET A 1 21.27 -35.84 -18.76
CA MET A 1 20.72 -34.54 -18.34
C MET A 1 20.67 -33.63 -19.57
N SER A 2 19.47 -33.28 -20.03
CA SER A 2 19.27 -32.43 -21.22
C SER A 2 19.66 -30.97 -20.93
N THR A 3 19.84 -30.15 -21.98
CA THR A 3 20.17 -28.72 -21.81
C THR A 3 19.07 -27.86 -22.43
N ILE A 4 18.56 -26.91 -21.65
CA ILE A 4 17.61 -25.88 -22.10
C ILE A 4 18.36 -24.55 -22.17
N VAL A 5 18.33 -23.94 -23.35
CA VAL A 5 18.90 -22.61 -23.59
C VAL A 5 17.82 -21.56 -23.30
N GLY A 6 18.07 -20.70 -22.31
CA GLY A 6 17.15 -19.67 -21.85
C GLY A 6 15.98 -20.21 -21.04
N THR A 7 14.78 -20.16 -21.62
CA THR A 7 13.52 -20.57 -20.98
C THR A 7 12.95 -21.79 -21.70
N SER A 8 12.34 -22.73 -20.98
CA SER A 8 11.66 -23.85 -21.64
C SER A 8 10.46 -23.38 -22.44
N ASN A 9 9.80 -22.30 -21.98
CA ASN A 9 8.50 -21.83 -22.45
C ASN A 9 7.35 -22.85 -22.33
N ARG A 10 7.60 -24.07 -21.83
CA ARG A 10 6.61 -25.12 -21.64
C ARG A 10 5.83 -24.89 -20.36
N ILE A 11 4.49 -24.88 -20.44
CA ILE A 11 3.56 -24.72 -19.32
C ILE A 11 2.63 -25.93 -19.30
N ILE A 12 2.50 -26.55 -18.13
CA ILE A 12 1.51 -27.61 -17.92
C ILE A 12 0.20 -26.97 -17.47
N GLU A 13 -0.92 -27.41 -18.01
CA GLU A 13 -2.27 -27.00 -17.65
C GLU A 13 -3.04 -28.23 -17.15
N ILE A 14 -3.64 -28.15 -15.96
CA ILE A 14 -4.38 -29.26 -15.34
C ILE A 14 -5.79 -28.81 -14.98
N ASN A 15 -6.77 -29.59 -15.40
CA ASN A 15 -8.14 -29.51 -14.89
C ASN A 15 -8.39 -30.64 -13.89
N LEU A 16 -8.53 -30.30 -12.61
CA LEU A 16 -8.71 -31.31 -11.55
C LEU A 16 -10.09 -31.97 -11.57
N SER A 17 -11.11 -31.35 -12.18
CA SER A 17 -12.45 -31.93 -12.29
C SER A 17 -12.49 -33.04 -13.36
N THR A 18 -11.82 -32.83 -14.50
CA THR A 18 -11.76 -33.81 -15.61
C THR A 18 -10.52 -34.71 -15.56
N SER A 19 -9.53 -34.35 -14.74
CA SER A 19 -8.19 -34.96 -14.74
C SER A 19 -7.42 -34.83 -16.06
N GLU A 20 -7.84 -33.90 -16.93
CA GLU A 20 -7.12 -33.57 -18.15
C GLU A 20 -5.83 -32.82 -17.84
N ILE A 21 -4.76 -33.19 -18.54
CA ILE A 21 -3.43 -32.62 -18.42
C ILE A 21 -2.95 -32.28 -19.82
N ASP A 22 -2.82 -30.98 -20.08
CA ASP A 22 -2.35 -30.44 -21.35
C ASP A 22 -1.02 -29.71 -21.17
N GLU A 23 -0.36 -29.45 -22.30
CA GLU A 23 0.86 -28.67 -22.34
C GLU A 23 0.83 -27.69 -23.51
N PHE A 24 1.33 -26.48 -23.28
CA PHE A 24 1.50 -25.49 -24.34
C PHE A 24 2.77 -24.68 -24.17
N GLU A 25 3.19 -24.03 -25.26
CA GLU A 25 4.35 -23.15 -25.27
C GLU A 25 3.96 -21.66 -25.19
N VAL A 26 4.71 -20.91 -24.39
CA VAL A 26 4.58 -19.46 -24.28
C VAL A 26 5.11 -18.78 -25.54
N THR A 27 4.28 -17.94 -26.16
CA THR A 27 4.68 -17.18 -27.35
C THR A 27 5.83 -16.20 -27.04
N GLU A 28 6.67 -15.93 -28.04
CA GLU A 28 7.74 -14.93 -27.94
C GLU A 28 7.18 -13.55 -27.58
N ASN A 29 6.01 -13.19 -28.13
CA ASN A 29 5.38 -11.92 -27.85
C ASN A 29 4.93 -11.83 -26.37
N ASP A 30 4.28 -12.85 -25.82
CA ASP A 30 3.88 -12.83 -24.40
C ASP A 30 5.10 -12.80 -23.49
N ARG A 31 6.15 -13.58 -23.81
CA ARG A 31 7.42 -13.56 -23.10
C ARG A 31 8.03 -12.15 -23.08
N ARG A 32 8.01 -11.43 -24.20
CA ARG A 32 8.54 -10.06 -24.30
C ARG A 32 7.67 -9.03 -23.60
N GLN A 33 6.33 -9.13 -23.71
CA GLN A 33 5.41 -8.13 -23.15
C GLN A 33 5.19 -8.31 -21.64
N TYR A 34 5.23 -9.54 -21.13
CA TYR A 34 4.88 -9.89 -19.75
C TYR A 34 6.04 -10.54 -18.96
N LEU A 35 7.20 -10.71 -19.58
CA LEU A 35 8.45 -11.22 -19.01
C LEU A 35 8.38 -12.69 -18.53
N GLY A 36 7.60 -12.99 -17.51
CA GLY A 36 7.55 -14.29 -16.84
C GLY A 36 6.86 -14.17 -15.49
N GLY A 37 6.99 -15.19 -14.63
CA GLY A 37 6.61 -15.07 -13.22
C GLY A 37 5.22 -14.47 -12.99
N LYS A 38 5.13 -13.45 -12.14
CA LYS A 38 3.89 -12.69 -11.89
C LYS A 38 3.23 -12.21 -13.18
N GLY A 39 3.96 -11.55 -14.06
CA GLY A 39 3.42 -10.89 -15.25
C GLY A 39 2.81 -11.87 -16.24
N LEU A 40 3.54 -12.94 -16.55
CA LEU A 40 3.05 -14.00 -17.43
C LEU A 40 1.88 -14.76 -16.79
N GLY A 41 1.95 -15.04 -15.48
CA GLY A 41 0.84 -15.66 -14.74
C GLY A 41 -0.43 -14.82 -14.81
N LEU A 42 -0.33 -13.50 -14.60
CA LEU A 42 -1.47 -12.58 -14.73
C LEU A 42 -2.03 -12.55 -16.15
N LYS A 43 -1.18 -12.56 -17.18
CA LYS A 43 -1.63 -12.59 -18.57
C LYS A 43 -2.39 -13.89 -18.88
N LEU A 44 -1.84 -15.05 -18.52
CA LEU A 44 -2.47 -16.34 -18.75
C LEU A 44 -3.81 -16.47 -18.00
N LEU A 45 -3.88 -15.95 -16.76
CA LEU A 45 -5.12 -15.91 -15.99
C LEU A 45 -6.13 -14.94 -16.59
N TYR A 46 -5.71 -13.75 -17.04
CA TYR A 46 -6.59 -12.81 -17.73
C TYR A 46 -7.23 -13.44 -18.98
N GLU A 47 -6.53 -14.35 -19.65
CA GLU A 47 -7.06 -15.09 -20.79
C GLU A 47 -8.13 -16.12 -20.44
N ARG A 48 -8.06 -16.71 -19.25
CA ARG A 48 -8.84 -17.90 -18.86
C ARG A 48 -9.90 -17.63 -17.79
N ILE A 49 -9.61 -16.75 -16.83
CA ILE A 49 -10.50 -16.50 -15.70
C ILE A 49 -11.74 -15.73 -16.15
N GLN A 50 -12.90 -16.18 -15.67
CA GLN A 50 -14.15 -15.46 -15.86
C GLN A 50 -14.19 -14.26 -14.91
N GLN A 51 -14.76 -13.14 -15.38
CA GLN A 51 -14.99 -11.99 -14.50
C GLN A 51 -15.96 -12.39 -13.39
N GLY A 52 -15.69 -11.97 -12.15
CA GLY A 52 -16.56 -12.35 -11.04
C GLY A 52 -16.41 -13.79 -10.55
N ALA A 53 -15.43 -14.57 -11.05
CA ALA A 53 -15.11 -15.91 -10.51
C ALA A 53 -15.06 -15.89 -8.97
N GLU A 54 -15.71 -16.84 -8.33
CA GLU A 54 -15.68 -17.04 -6.89
C GLU A 54 -14.29 -17.52 -6.46
N PRO A 55 -13.64 -16.87 -5.49
CA PRO A 55 -12.25 -17.20 -5.15
C PRO A 55 -12.00 -18.64 -4.68
N LEU A 56 -13.01 -19.30 -4.10
CA LEU A 56 -12.92 -20.71 -3.68
C LEU A 56 -13.67 -21.65 -4.66
N GLY A 57 -14.14 -21.13 -5.79
CA GLY A 57 -14.83 -21.88 -6.82
C GLY A 57 -13.90 -22.74 -7.69
N GLU A 58 -14.52 -23.62 -8.48
CA GLU A 58 -13.83 -24.49 -9.43
C GLU A 58 -13.23 -23.70 -10.60
N GLU A 59 -13.88 -22.60 -10.97
CA GLU A 59 -13.54 -21.68 -12.05
C GLU A 59 -12.40 -20.70 -11.71
N ASN A 60 -12.01 -20.59 -10.44
CA ASN A 60 -10.81 -19.84 -10.08
C ASN A 60 -9.55 -20.61 -10.51
N TRP A 61 -8.57 -19.89 -11.02
CA TRP A 61 -7.32 -20.46 -11.53
C TRP A 61 -6.16 -20.22 -10.57
N LEU A 62 -5.24 -21.19 -10.49
CA LEU A 62 -3.94 -21.06 -9.86
C LEU A 62 -2.85 -21.13 -10.92
N ALA A 63 -1.96 -20.13 -10.96
CA ALA A 63 -0.76 -20.15 -11.79
C ALA A 63 0.50 -20.17 -10.93
N PHE A 64 1.28 -21.24 -11.00
CA PHE A 64 2.61 -21.36 -10.39
C PHE A 64 3.66 -21.12 -11.48
N MET A 65 4.31 -19.95 -11.45
CA MET A 65 5.19 -19.48 -12.52
C MET A 65 6.63 -19.36 -12.05
N MET A 66 7.54 -20.10 -12.68
CA MET A 66 8.96 -20.12 -12.33
C MET A 66 9.68 -18.87 -12.84
N GLY A 67 10.77 -18.51 -12.16
CA GLY A 67 11.61 -17.39 -12.54
C GLY A 67 12.32 -17.60 -13.87
N VAL A 68 12.37 -16.55 -14.70
CA VAL A 68 13.10 -16.58 -15.99
C VAL A 68 14.59 -16.80 -15.76
N LEU A 69 15.14 -16.22 -14.68
CA LEU A 69 16.56 -16.32 -14.33
C LEU A 69 16.91 -17.59 -13.53
N MET A 70 15.93 -18.42 -13.21
CA MET A 70 16.12 -19.60 -12.37
C MET A 70 16.94 -20.68 -13.09
N GLY A 71 17.80 -21.39 -12.37
CA GLY A 71 18.68 -22.44 -12.92
C GLY A 71 19.94 -21.92 -13.63
N THR A 72 19.96 -20.66 -14.08
CA THR A 72 21.10 -20.06 -14.83
C THR A 72 22.31 -19.69 -13.97
N GLY A 73 22.14 -19.68 -12.64
CA GLY A 73 23.17 -19.20 -11.69
C GLY A 73 23.23 -17.68 -11.53
N ALA A 74 22.20 -16.94 -11.96
CA ALA A 74 22.03 -15.53 -11.61
C ALA A 74 21.87 -15.38 -10.09
N PRO A 75 22.40 -14.32 -9.47
CA PRO A 75 22.28 -14.14 -8.02
C PRO A 75 20.82 -13.95 -7.62
N CYS A 76 20.41 -14.61 -6.54
CA CYS A 76 19.08 -14.44 -5.93
C CYS A 76 17.89 -14.78 -6.83
N SER A 77 18.06 -15.67 -7.82
CA SER A 77 17.01 -16.06 -8.79
C SER A 77 16.25 -17.36 -8.47
N GLY A 78 16.35 -17.85 -7.23
CA GLY A 78 15.71 -19.09 -6.78
C GLY A 78 14.26 -18.92 -6.29
N ARG A 79 13.45 -18.05 -6.93
CA ARG A 79 12.08 -17.78 -6.51
C ARG A 79 11.08 -18.03 -7.65
N PHE A 80 9.85 -18.39 -7.28
CA PHE A 80 8.71 -18.53 -8.19
C PHE A 80 7.55 -17.64 -7.69
N SER A 81 6.56 -17.40 -8.56
CA SER A 81 5.36 -16.63 -8.24
C SER A 81 4.13 -17.51 -8.31
N VAL A 82 3.14 -17.24 -7.46
CA VAL A 82 1.80 -17.82 -7.54
C VAL A 82 0.80 -16.70 -7.78
N VAL A 83 -0.08 -16.87 -8.75
CA VAL A 83 -1.13 -15.90 -9.10
C VAL A 83 -2.50 -16.59 -9.06
N THR A 84 -3.49 -15.94 -8.45
CA THR A 84 -4.88 -16.43 -8.34
C THR A 84 -5.81 -15.29 -7.92
N LYS A 85 -7.12 -15.53 -7.88
CA LYS A 85 -8.07 -14.64 -7.18
C LYS A 85 -8.11 -14.99 -5.69
N SER A 86 -7.99 -14.00 -4.83
CA SER A 86 -7.84 -14.19 -3.37
C SER A 86 -9.19 -14.35 -2.68
N PRO A 87 -9.37 -15.35 -1.79
CA PRO A 87 -10.56 -15.47 -0.95
C PRO A 87 -10.62 -14.43 0.18
N LEU A 88 -9.47 -13.88 0.59
CA LEU A 88 -9.43 -12.82 1.59
C LEU A 88 -9.91 -11.50 1.04
N THR A 89 -9.39 -11.09 -0.13
CA THR A 89 -9.65 -9.75 -0.69
C THR A 89 -10.75 -9.71 -1.73
N GLY A 90 -11.01 -10.83 -2.42
CA GLY A 90 -11.96 -10.93 -3.54
C GLY A 90 -11.39 -10.48 -4.88
N ILE A 91 -10.08 -10.21 -4.97
CA ILE A 91 -9.41 -9.64 -6.16
C ILE A 91 -8.12 -10.40 -6.50
N MET A 92 -7.45 -10.01 -7.59
CA MET A 92 -6.21 -10.67 -7.99
C MET A 92 -5.11 -10.56 -6.95
N LEU A 93 -4.44 -11.69 -6.75
CA LEU A 93 -3.34 -11.87 -5.83
C LEU A 93 -2.14 -12.41 -6.59
N SER A 94 -0.97 -11.85 -6.26
CA SER A 94 0.32 -12.42 -6.60
C SER A 94 1.13 -12.62 -5.33
N ALA A 95 1.74 -13.78 -5.14
CA ALA A 95 2.63 -14.08 -4.02
C ALA A 95 3.95 -14.66 -4.54
N SER A 96 5.07 -14.35 -3.89
CA SER A 96 6.40 -14.86 -4.28
C SER A 96 6.97 -15.75 -3.19
N CYS A 97 7.47 -16.92 -3.57
CA CYS A 97 8.08 -17.86 -2.65
C CYS A 97 9.47 -18.29 -3.14
N GLY A 98 10.36 -18.51 -2.19
CA GLY A 98 11.63 -19.21 -2.41
C GLY A 98 11.48 -20.70 -2.14
N GLY A 99 12.53 -21.32 -1.62
CA GLY A 99 12.49 -22.74 -1.22
C GLY A 99 12.89 -23.70 -2.34
N PRO A 100 12.75 -25.02 -2.11
CA PRO A 100 13.22 -26.04 -3.03
C PRO A 100 12.32 -26.25 -4.26
N PHE A 101 11.01 -25.96 -4.18
CA PHE A 101 10.05 -26.28 -5.22
C PHE A 101 10.40 -25.70 -6.59
N GLY A 102 10.59 -24.38 -6.67
CA GLY A 102 10.74 -23.73 -7.97
C GLY A 102 11.91 -24.25 -8.78
N MET A 103 13.07 -24.48 -8.14
CA MET A 103 14.25 -25.01 -8.81
C MET A 103 14.03 -26.45 -9.29
N ALA A 104 13.36 -27.28 -8.48
CA ALA A 104 13.03 -28.64 -8.87
C ALA A 104 12.10 -28.65 -10.09
N TYR A 105 11.04 -27.84 -10.06
CA TYR A 105 10.09 -27.70 -11.18
C TYR A 105 10.78 -27.19 -12.46
N LYS A 106 11.57 -26.12 -12.33
CA LYS A 106 12.32 -25.55 -13.46
C LYS A 106 13.28 -26.55 -14.10
N THR A 107 13.91 -27.41 -13.29
CA THR A 107 14.86 -28.43 -13.76
C THR A 107 14.22 -29.77 -14.08
N ALA A 108 12.90 -29.90 -13.92
CA ALA A 108 12.09 -30.94 -14.54
C ALA A 108 11.86 -30.65 -16.04
N GLY A 109 11.88 -29.36 -16.43
CA GLY A 109 11.79 -28.94 -17.84
C GLY A 109 10.71 -27.92 -18.14
N TYR A 110 10.01 -27.41 -17.13
CA TYR A 110 8.81 -26.56 -17.30
C TYR A 110 8.97 -25.18 -16.66
N ASP A 111 8.29 -24.18 -17.21
CA ASP A 111 8.32 -22.80 -16.75
C ASP A 111 7.11 -22.42 -15.88
N GLY A 112 6.06 -23.24 -15.87
CA GLY A 112 4.92 -23.02 -15.01
C GLY A 112 3.88 -24.15 -15.03
N LEU A 113 2.91 -24.00 -14.15
CA LEU A 113 1.78 -24.89 -13.93
C LEU A 113 0.51 -24.06 -13.76
N LEU A 114 -0.52 -24.34 -14.55
CA LEU A 114 -1.86 -23.79 -14.40
C LEU A 114 -2.79 -24.87 -13.86
N ILE A 115 -3.63 -24.54 -12.88
CA ILE A 115 -4.61 -25.46 -12.28
C ILE A 115 -5.98 -24.81 -12.23
N THR A 116 -6.99 -25.55 -12.70
CA THR A 116 -8.43 -25.23 -12.60
C THR A 116 -9.23 -26.44 -12.11
N GLY A 117 -10.53 -26.29 -11.94
CA GLY A 117 -11.42 -27.36 -11.48
C GLY A 117 -11.24 -27.69 -10.00
N LYS A 118 -11.79 -28.82 -9.57
CA LYS A 118 -11.73 -29.36 -8.21
C LYS A 118 -11.74 -30.89 -8.27
N ALA A 119 -10.79 -31.52 -7.57
CA ALA A 119 -10.75 -32.98 -7.48
C ALA A 119 -11.87 -33.49 -6.56
N THR A 120 -12.41 -34.68 -6.85
CA THR A 120 -13.48 -35.31 -6.04
C THR A 120 -13.02 -35.76 -4.65
N SER A 121 -11.72 -35.97 -4.46
CA SER A 121 -11.08 -36.30 -3.19
C SER A 121 -9.71 -35.62 -3.12
N PRO A 122 -9.05 -35.56 -1.94
CA PRO A 122 -7.71 -34.97 -1.83
C PRO A 122 -6.69 -35.62 -2.75
N VAL A 123 -5.95 -34.80 -3.50
CA VAL A 123 -4.94 -35.22 -4.48
C VAL A 123 -3.58 -34.56 -4.28
N VAL A 124 -2.57 -35.20 -4.86
CA VAL A 124 -1.21 -34.68 -5.03
C VAL A 124 -0.88 -34.62 -6.51
N VAL A 125 -0.39 -33.48 -7.00
CA VAL A 125 0.16 -33.37 -8.35
C VAL A 125 1.65 -33.65 -8.31
N VAL A 126 2.13 -34.61 -9.10
CA VAL A 126 3.55 -34.94 -9.23
C VAL A 126 4.01 -34.53 -10.62
N VAL A 127 5.08 -33.74 -10.70
CA VAL A 127 5.71 -33.30 -11.95
C VAL A 127 7.14 -33.79 -12.02
N ASP A 128 7.50 -34.40 -13.14
CA ASP A 128 8.87 -34.81 -13.49
C ASP A 128 9.15 -34.59 -14.97
N GLU A 129 10.21 -35.17 -15.53
CA GLU A 129 10.59 -34.95 -16.93
C GLU A 129 9.51 -35.34 -17.94
N ASP A 130 8.67 -36.32 -17.59
CA ASP A 130 7.65 -36.88 -18.47
C ASP A 130 6.32 -36.12 -18.42
N GLY A 131 6.22 -35.07 -17.58
CA GLY A 131 5.03 -34.24 -17.44
C GLY A 131 4.44 -34.29 -16.03
N ALA A 132 3.13 -34.09 -15.93
CA ALA A 132 2.41 -34.12 -14.65
C ALA A 132 1.52 -35.36 -14.53
N ARG A 133 1.33 -35.83 -13.29
CA ARG A 133 0.42 -36.92 -12.92
C ARG A 133 -0.33 -36.55 -11.64
N ILE A 134 -1.60 -36.96 -11.55
CA ILE A 134 -2.44 -36.76 -10.37
C ILE A 134 -2.47 -38.06 -9.58
N SER A 135 -2.13 -37.99 -8.30
CA SER A 135 -2.09 -39.13 -7.38
C SER A 135 -3.05 -38.92 -6.21
N ASN A 136 -3.52 -40.01 -5.60
CA ASN A 136 -4.32 -39.93 -4.37
C ASN A 136 -3.51 -39.27 -3.23
N GLY A 137 -4.12 -38.28 -2.58
CA GLY A 137 -3.58 -37.54 -1.45
C GLY A 137 -4.40 -37.68 -0.17
N SER A 138 -5.39 -38.57 -0.11
CA SER A 138 -6.33 -38.68 1.03
C SER A 138 -5.63 -38.98 2.34
N HIS A 139 -4.59 -39.83 2.31
CA HIS A 139 -3.77 -40.18 3.48
C HIS A 139 -2.92 -39.02 4.03
N LEU A 140 -2.87 -37.88 3.34
CA LEU A 140 -2.14 -36.68 3.76
C LEU A 140 -3.07 -35.62 4.36
N TRP A 141 -4.38 -35.72 4.11
CA TRP A 141 -5.34 -34.74 4.58
C TRP A 141 -5.37 -34.70 6.11
N GLY A 142 -5.38 -33.51 6.70
CA GLY A 142 -5.24 -33.29 8.15
C GLY A 142 -3.79 -33.17 8.63
N LEU A 143 -2.79 -33.58 7.85
CA LEU A 143 -1.38 -33.42 8.24
C LEU A 143 -0.95 -31.95 8.14
N ASN A 144 -0.05 -31.53 9.04
CA ASN A 144 0.60 -30.22 8.94
C ASN A 144 1.51 -30.12 7.71
N THR A 145 1.95 -28.90 7.40
CA THR A 145 2.76 -28.62 6.20
C THR A 145 4.10 -29.37 6.19
N GLN A 146 4.72 -29.58 7.35
CA GLN A 146 6.02 -30.24 7.47
C GLN A 146 5.89 -31.76 7.28
N ASP A 147 4.96 -32.38 7.98
CA ASP A 147 4.70 -33.82 7.90
C ASP A 147 4.23 -34.22 6.50
N THR A 148 3.40 -33.39 5.87
CA THR A 148 2.99 -33.57 4.47
C THR A 148 4.22 -33.60 3.56
N GLN A 149 5.13 -32.62 3.69
CA GLN A 149 6.34 -32.55 2.87
C GLN A 149 7.27 -33.74 3.11
N GLN A 150 7.43 -34.18 4.35
CA GLN A 150 8.25 -35.35 4.68
C GLN A 150 7.64 -36.64 4.10
N ARG A 151 6.32 -36.80 4.16
CA ARG A 151 5.64 -38.00 3.66
C ARG A 151 5.73 -38.14 2.13
N VAL A 152 5.60 -37.05 1.39
CA VAL A 152 5.66 -37.07 -0.09
C VAL A 152 7.08 -36.95 -0.66
N ASN A 153 8.06 -36.64 0.17
CA ASN A 153 9.47 -36.49 -0.23
C ASN A 153 10.42 -37.07 0.85
N PRO A 154 10.32 -38.37 1.18
CA PRO A 154 11.08 -38.99 2.27
C PRO A 154 12.59 -38.91 2.04
N GLU A 155 13.04 -38.96 0.78
CA GLU A 155 14.45 -38.85 0.42
C GLU A 155 14.98 -37.40 0.37
N GLY A 156 14.09 -36.40 0.47
CA GLY A 156 14.47 -34.99 0.39
C GLY A 156 15.05 -34.54 -0.96
N LYS A 157 14.81 -35.30 -2.04
CA LYS A 157 15.37 -35.03 -3.39
C LYS A 157 14.45 -34.20 -4.28
N ALA A 158 13.15 -34.19 -3.98
CA ALA A 158 12.15 -33.39 -4.70
C ALA A 158 11.97 -32.00 -4.09
N GLY A 159 11.32 -31.10 -4.82
CA GLY A 159 10.78 -29.86 -4.30
C GLY A 159 9.27 -29.99 -4.07
N VAL A 160 8.75 -29.48 -2.96
CA VAL A 160 7.34 -29.67 -2.58
C VAL A 160 6.67 -28.33 -2.30
N LEU A 161 5.40 -28.23 -2.68
CA LEU A 161 4.41 -27.30 -2.13
C LEU A 161 3.36 -28.08 -1.36
N ALA A 162 3.05 -27.65 -0.14
CA ALA A 162 2.05 -28.30 0.69
C ALA A 162 1.20 -27.28 1.46
N ILE A 163 -0.09 -27.56 1.58
CA ILE A 163 -0.98 -26.85 2.51
C ILE A 163 -1.07 -27.61 3.85
N GLY A 164 -1.31 -26.87 4.94
CA GLY A 164 -1.66 -27.44 6.24
C GLY A 164 -3.17 -27.40 6.48
N PRO A 165 -3.62 -27.72 7.70
CA PRO A 165 -5.03 -27.69 8.09
C PRO A 165 -5.74 -26.37 7.76
N ALA A 166 -5.06 -25.23 7.88
CA ALA A 166 -5.66 -23.93 7.55
C ALA A 166 -6.08 -23.83 6.07
N GLY A 167 -5.31 -24.43 5.15
CA GLY A 167 -5.67 -24.48 3.74
C GLY A 167 -6.85 -25.42 3.49
N GLU A 168 -6.81 -26.60 4.10
CA GLU A 168 -7.87 -27.62 4.01
C GLU A 168 -9.22 -27.11 4.48
N ASN A 169 -9.24 -26.34 5.58
CA ASN A 169 -10.45 -25.76 6.17
C ASN A 169 -10.81 -24.39 5.58
N GLY A 170 -10.16 -23.94 4.50
CA GLY A 170 -10.54 -22.70 3.82
C GLY A 170 -10.35 -21.42 4.65
N VAL A 171 -9.33 -21.36 5.51
CA VAL A 171 -8.96 -20.11 6.20
C VAL A 171 -8.55 -19.06 5.16
N ARG A 172 -9.18 -17.88 5.15
CA ARG A 172 -9.06 -16.93 4.03
C ARG A 172 -7.64 -16.42 3.79
N PHE A 173 -6.78 -16.50 4.79
CA PHE A 173 -5.37 -16.13 4.75
C PHE A 173 -4.43 -17.32 4.94
N ALA A 174 -4.87 -18.54 4.56
CA ALA A 174 -4.00 -19.71 4.52
C ALA A 174 -2.86 -19.56 3.49
N ASN A 175 -1.69 -20.04 3.87
CA ASN A 175 -0.46 -20.02 3.08
C ASN A 175 -0.12 -21.40 2.50
N VAL A 176 0.93 -21.45 1.67
CA VAL A 176 1.46 -22.71 1.11
C VAL A 176 2.95 -22.80 1.43
N ALA A 177 3.41 -23.93 1.96
CA ALA A 177 4.80 -24.13 2.36
C ALA A 177 5.64 -24.76 1.23
N SER A 178 6.88 -24.29 1.08
CA SER A 178 7.96 -24.91 0.32
C SER A 178 9.25 -24.99 1.15
N GLY A 179 9.55 -26.16 1.68
CA GLY A 179 10.49 -26.33 2.78
C GLY A 179 10.06 -25.49 3.98
N HIS A 180 10.85 -24.46 4.27
CA HIS A 180 10.55 -23.45 5.31
C HIS A 180 10.29 -22.05 4.72
N ARG A 181 9.84 -21.98 3.46
CA ARG A 181 9.46 -20.73 2.79
C ARG A 181 7.98 -20.80 2.43
N PHE A 182 7.33 -19.65 2.30
CA PHE A 182 5.88 -19.62 2.17
C PHE A 182 5.42 -18.76 0.99
N VAL A 183 4.41 -19.26 0.29
CA VAL A 183 3.49 -18.44 -0.51
C VAL A 183 2.54 -17.80 0.50
N GLY A 184 2.98 -16.67 1.07
CA GLY A 184 2.57 -16.26 2.42
C GLY A 184 1.17 -15.68 2.56
N ARG A 185 0.75 -14.76 1.67
CA ARG A 185 -0.38 -13.87 1.94
C ARG A 185 -1.54 -14.08 0.98
N GLY A 186 -2.74 -13.71 1.42
CA GLY A 186 -3.93 -13.58 0.58
C GLY A 186 -4.69 -14.88 0.28
N GLY A 187 -4.33 -16.01 0.91
CA GLY A 187 -5.20 -17.19 0.90
C GLY A 187 -4.96 -18.19 -0.22
N VAL A 188 -3.75 -18.26 -0.80
CA VAL A 188 -3.43 -19.28 -1.80
C VAL A 188 -3.64 -20.70 -1.25
N GLY A 189 -3.36 -20.92 0.04
CA GLY A 189 -3.58 -22.21 0.69
C GLY A 189 -5.05 -22.63 0.72
N ALA A 190 -5.97 -21.67 0.91
CA ALA A 190 -7.40 -21.94 0.88
C ALA A 190 -7.91 -22.23 -0.53
N VAL A 191 -7.37 -21.56 -1.56
CA VAL A 191 -7.69 -21.89 -2.96
C VAL A 191 -7.23 -23.31 -3.30
N MET A 192 -6.03 -23.71 -2.87
CA MET A 192 -5.56 -25.09 -3.04
C MET A 192 -6.45 -26.10 -2.29
N GLY A 193 -6.81 -25.80 -1.04
CA GLY A 193 -7.69 -26.67 -0.24
C GLY A 193 -9.10 -26.80 -0.82
N ALA A 194 -9.70 -25.72 -1.30
CA ALA A 194 -11.02 -25.74 -1.94
C ALA A 194 -11.06 -26.62 -3.19
N LYS A 195 -9.92 -26.78 -3.87
CA LYS A 195 -9.74 -27.65 -5.03
C LYS A 195 -9.35 -29.09 -4.67
N ASN A 196 -9.29 -29.42 -3.38
CA ASN A 196 -8.79 -30.68 -2.84
C ASN A 196 -7.33 -30.98 -3.24
N LEU A 197 -6.52 -29.94 -3.50
CA LEU A 197 -5.11 -30.08 -3.86
C LEU A 197 -4.22 -29.96 -2.62
N LYS A 198 -3.80 -31.10 -2.07
CA LYS A 198 -3.00 -31.14 -0.83
C LYS A 198 -1.55 -30.75 -1.04
N ALA A 199 -0.94 -31.21 -2.14
CA ALA A 199 0.46 -30.93 -2.43
C ALA A 199 0.78 -30.95 -3.93
N ILE A 200 1.88 -30.28 -4.28
CA ILE A 200 2.51 -30.35 -5.60
C ILE A 200 3.97 -30.75 -5.39
N VAL A 201 4.38 -31.85 -6.01
CA VAL A 201 5.72 -32.42 -5.89
C VAL A 201 6.41 -32.30 -7.24
N ALA A 202 7.59 -31.67 -7.27
CA ALA A 202 8.41 -31.55 -8.47
C ALA A 202 9.72 -32.34 -8.29
N ARG A 203 10.00 -33.26 -9.23
CA ARG A 203 11.26 -33.98 -9.33
C ARG A 203 12.10 -33.32 -10.41
N GLY A 204 13.25 -32.79 -10.01
CA GLY A 204 14.11 -31.97 -10.87
C GLY A 204 15.47 -32.60 -11.12
N LYS A 205 16.38 -31.79 -11.67
CA LYS A 205 17.74 -32.15 -12.12
C LYS A 205 17.78 -33.03 -13.37
N HIS A 206 16.71 -33.09 -14.15
CA HIS A 206 16.66 -33.78 -15.44
C HIS A 206 17.25 -32.93 -16.56
N CYS A 207 17.12 -31.60 -16.45
CA CYS A 207 17.70 -30.63 -17.38
C CYS A 207 18.59 -29.57 -16.70
N LYS A 208 19.54 -29.04 -17.47
CA LYS A 208 20.37 -27.89 -17.11
C LYS A 208 19.88 -26.66 -17.85
N ILE A 209 19.68 -25.56 -17.12
CA ILE A 209 19.31 -24.27 -17.72
C ILE A 209 20.58 -23.45 -17.97
N VAL A 210 20.81 -23.03 -19.20
CA VAL A 210 21.96 -22.20 -19.59
C VAL A 210 21.49 -20.90 -20.25
N PRO A 211 22.18 -19.77 -20.05
CA PRO A 211 21.81 -18.50 -20.70
C PRO A 211 22.00 -18.57 -22.22
N ALA A 212 21.10 -17.94 -22.98
CA ALA A 212 21.22 -17.82 -24.44
C ALA A 212 22.47 -17.05 -24.89
N ASP A 213 22.94 -16.07 -24.10
CA ASP A 213 24.17 -15.32 -24.36
C ASP A 213 25.11 -15.43 -23.15
N PRO A 214 25.97 -16.47 -23.07
CA PRO A 214 26.85 -16.70 -21.93
C PRO A 214 27.83 -15.54 -21.67
N LYS A 215 28.35 -14.90 -22.72
CA LYS A 215 29.32 -13.79 -22.59
C LYS A 215 28.67 -12.58 -21.93
N ARG A 216 27.48 -12.17 -22.40
CA ARG A 216 26.73 -11.07 -21.76
C ARG A 216 26.27 -11.45 -20.36
N PHE A 217 25.86 -12.71 -20.15
CA PHE A 217 25.41 -13.19 -18.85
C PHE A 217 26.51 -13.08 -17.79
N VAL A 218 27.75 -13.51 -18.10
CA VAL A 218 28.88 -13.40 -17.17
C VAL A 218 29.13 -11.94 -16.78
N LYS A 219 29.08 -11.00 -17.74
CA LYS A 219 29.25 -9.57 -17.46
C LYS A 219 28.12 -9.02 -16.56
N ALA A 220 26.87 -9.33 -16.88
CA ALA A 220 25.70 -8.89 -16.11
C ALA A 220 25.72 -9.47 -14.69
N LYS A 221 26.01 -10.77 -14.55
CA LYS A 221 26.16 -11.47 -13.27
C LYS A 221 27.30 -10.87 -12.43
N LYS A 222 28.46 -10.59 -13.02
CA LYS A 222 29.58 -9.96 -12.29
C LYS A 222 29.18 -8.59 -11.72
N ARG A 223 28.49 -7.75 -12.51
CA ARG A 223 27.98 -6.46 -12.05
C ARG A 223 26.94 -6.62 -10.93
N ALA A 224 25.96 -7.49 -11.14
CA ALA A 224 24.92 -7.81 -10.18
C ALA A 224 25.49 -8.27 -8.82
N SER A 225 26.42 -9.22 -8.83
CA SER A 225 27.08 -9.70 -7.61
C SER A 225 27.92 -8.61 -6.94
N ALA A 226 28.62 -7.78 -7.72
CA ALA A 226 29.41 -6.68 -7.17
C ALA A 226 28.54 -5.63 -6.46
N TYR A 227 27.37 -5.30 -7.00
CA TYR A 227 26.43 -4.40 -6.32
C TYR A 227 25.92 -5.01 -5.01
N ILE A 228 25.51 -6.28 -5.01
CA ILE A 228 25.07 -6.96 -3.77
C ILE A 228 26.17 -7.00 -2.71
N ALA A 229 27.43 -7.23 -3.12
CA ALA A 229 28.55 -7.34 -2.19
C ALA A 229 29.00 -5.99 -1.61
N ARG A 230 28.77 -4.88 -2.30
CA ARG A 230 29.18 -3.54 -1.88
C ARG A 230 28.13 -2.80 -1.05
N ASN A 231 26.86 -3.20 -1.17
CA ASN A 231 25.76 -2.52 -0.50
C ASN A 231 25.64 -2.96 0.96
N PRO A 232 25.70 -2.05 1.96
CA PRO A 232 25.67 -2.40 3.38
C PRO A 232 24.44 -3.21 3.78
N THR A 233 23.25 -2.81 3.34
CA THR A 233 22.00 -3.51 3.69
C THR A 233 22.02 -4.98 3.22
N THR A 234 22.48 -5.24 1.99
CA THR A 234 22.49 -6.62 1.46
C THR A 234 23.72 -7.43 1.85
N ALA A 235 24.87 -6.79 2.10
CA ALA A 235 26.12 -7.47 2.42
C ALA A 235 26.36 -7.64 3.92
N ASP A 236 25.77 -6.78 4.75
CA ASP A 236 26.00 -6.72 6.18
C ASP A 236 24.69 -7.01 6.94
N ASP A 237 23.76 -6.05 7.01
CA ASP A 237 22.55 -6.14 7.85
C ASP A 237 21.77 -7.44 7.61
N TYR A 238 21.36 -7.68 6.36
CA TYR A 238 20.57 -8.87 6.03
C TYR A 238 21.39 -10.14 6.14
N ARG A 239 22.70 -10.10 5.90
CA ARG A 239 23.54 -11.29 6.00
C ARG A 239 23.70 -11.72 7.46
N HIS A 240 23.85 -10.76 8.37
CA HIS A 240 24.14 -11.04 9.76
C HIS A 240 22.89 -11.20 10.62
N PHE A 241 21.85 -10.41 10.38
CA PHE A 241 20.68 -10.30 11.27
C PHE A 241 19.36 -10.59 10.57
N GLY A 242 19.38 -10.80 9.25
CA GLY A 242 18.20 -11.07 8.45
C GLY A 242 17.33 -9.84 8.32
N THR A 243 16.04 -10.05 8.01
CA THR A 243 15.09 -8.94 7.94
C THR A 243 14.78 -8.38 9.33
N ALA A 244 14.94 -9.16 10.39
CA ALA A 244 14.72 -8.75 11.78
C ALA A 244 15.60 -7.57 12.23
N SER A 245 16.68 -7.23 11.50
CA SER A 245 17.42 -5.96 11.70
C SER A 245 16.52 -4.73 11.63
N HIS A 246 15.42 -4.79 10.89
CA HIS A 246 14.47 -3.69 10.73
C HIS A 246 13.79 -3.25 12.03
N VAL A 247 13.75 -4.09 13.08
CA VAL A 247 13.08 -3.77 14.35
C VAL A 247 13.62 -2.46 14.93
N LYS A 248 14.94 -2.31 15.04
CA LYS A 248 15.57 -1.10 15.59
C LYS A 248 15.27 0.14 14.75
N TRP A 249 15.43 0.04 13.42
CA TRP A 249 15.17 1.13 12.49
C TRP A 249 13.72 1.61 12.58
N CYS A 250 12.78 0.67 12.60
CA CYS A 250 11.36 0.98 12.62
C CYS A 250 10.92 1.53 13.98
N ASN A 251 11.48 1.00 15.07
CA ASN A 251 11.23 1.52 16.41
C ASN A 251 11.75 2.96 16.56
N ALA A 252 12.98 3.22 16.12
CA ALA A 252 13.59 4.56 16.18
C ALA A 252 12.84 5.58 15.32
N ALA A 253 12.27 5.15 14.20
CA ALA A 253 11.48 6.00 13.32
C ALA A 253 10.00 6.13 13.72
N GLY A 254 9.56 5.44 14.77
CA GLY A 254 8.16 5.45 15.20
C GLY A 254 7.19 4.78 14.21
N ILE A 255 7.65 3.77 13.47
CA ILE A 255 6.85 3.00 12.51
C ILE A 255 6.70 1.51 12.85
N LEU A 256 7.18 1.05 14.01
CA LEU A 256 6.97 -0.30 14.50
C LEU A 256 5.57 -0.41 15.13
N PRO A 257 4.64 -1.23 14.61
CA PRO A 257 3.32 -1.35 15.21
C PRO A 257 3.39 -1.97 16.60
N VAL A 258 2.78 -1.29 17.56
CA VAL A 258 2.67 -1.75 18.95
C VAL A 258 1.21 -1.71 19.38
N ARG A 259 0.69 -2.84 19.88
CA ARG A 259 -0.72 -3.07 20.29
C ARG A 259 -1.71 -2.59 19.22
N ASN A 260 -1.90 -3.37 18.15
CA ASN A 260 -2.77 -3.04 17.02
C ASN A 260 -2.58 -1.61 16.46
N PHE A 261 -1.32 -1.23 16.23
CA PHE A 261 -0.95 0.11 15.76
C PHE A 261 -1.45 1.25 16.68
N ILE A 262 -1.62 1.06 17.98
CA ILE A 262 -1.90 2.18 18.89
C ILE A 262 -0.66 3.08 19.05
N ARG A 263 0.53 2.47 19.04
CA ARG A 263 1.83 3.14 19.12
C ARG A 263 2.76 2.72 17.98
N GLY A 264 3.77 3.55 17.71
CA GLY A 264 4.81 3.33 16.68
C GLY A 264 6.16 2.88 17.23
N SER A 265 6.31 2.82 18.56
CA SER A 265 7.54 2.45 19.23
C SER A 265 7.30 1.88 20.64
N HIS A 266 8.28 1.14 21.14
CA HIS A 266 8.30 0.64 22.52
C HIS A 266 9.75 0.53 23.06
N PRO A 267 10.00 0.83 24.35
CA PRO A 267 11.34 0.68 24.93
C PRO A 267 11.90 -0.74 24.87
N GLN A 268 11.04 -1.77 24.95
CA GLN A 268 11.45 -3.18 24.91
C GLN A 268 11.65 -3.72 23.48
N ALA A 269 11.44 -2.93 22.42
CA ALA A 269 11.54 -3.44 21.04
C ALA A 269 12.92 -4.02 20.71
N ASP A 270 13.99 -3.55 21.36
CA ASP A 270 15.33 -4.08 21.16
C ASP A 270 15.50 -5.56 21.58
N GLN A 271 14.67 -6.02 22.52
CA GLN A 271 14.68 -7.41 22.99
C GLN A 271 14.34 -8.40 21.87
N VAL A 272 13.57 -7.94 20.88
CA VAL A 272 13.16 -8.73 19.71
C VAL A 272 13.90 -8.31 18.44
N SER A 273 15.02 -7.59 18.55
CA SER A 273 15.82 -7.20 17.37
C SER A 273 16.55 -8.41 16.75
N GLY A 274 16.93 -8.29 15.47
CA GLY A 274 17.71 -9.31 14.79
C GLY A 274 19.08 -9.57 15.44
N GLU A 275 19.69 -8.53 16.04
CA GLU A 275 20.93 -8.65 16.79
C GLU A 275 20.74 -9.47 18.07
N THR A 276 19.68 -9.19 18.84
CA THR A 276 19.35 -9.95 20.04
C THR A 276 19.03 -11.41 19.70
N MET A 277 18.24 -11.65 18.64
CA MET A 277 17.94 -13.01 18.18
C MET A 277 19.20 -13.76 17.71
N ARG A 278 20.13 -13.09 17.03
CA ARG A 278 21.40 -13.71 16.61
C ARG A 278 22.22 -14.16 17.82
N GLN A 279 22.34 -13.31 18.84
CA GLN A 279 23.06 -13.63 20.07
C GLN A 279 22.38 -14.78 20.83
N ARG A 280 21.06 -14.69 20.99
CA ARG A 280 20.26 -15.67 21.75
C ARG A 280 20.23 -17.06 21.11
N TYR A 281 20.13 -17.13 19.78
CA TYR A 281 19.93 -18.40 19.06
C TYR A 281 21.16 -18.92 18.32
N ASN A 282 22.29 -18.20 18.41
CA ASN A 282 23.49 -18.48 17.62
C ASN A 282 23.17 -18.67 16.12
N SER A 283 22.31 -17.81 15.59
CA SER A 283 21.64 -18.04 14.31
C SER A 283 22.62 -17.99 13.13
N ARG A 284 22.41 -18.88 12.15
CA ARG A 284 23.21 -18.97 10.92
C ARG A 284 22.34 -18.86 9.67
N PRO A 285 22.86 -18.32 8.56
CA PRO A 285 22.09 -18.19 7.34
C PRO A 285 21.60 -19.55 6.79
N ARG A 286 20.30 -19.67 6.54
CA ARG A 286 19.66 -20.76 5.78
C ARG A 286 18.74 -20.20 4.70
N THR A 287 19.23 -20.25 3.47
CA THR A 287 18.85 -19.27 2.45
C THR A 287 18.24 -19.91 1.21
N CYS A 288 17.57 -19.09 0.39
CA CYS A 288 17.17 -19.51 -0.95
C CYS A 288 18.44 -19.78 -1.79
N LYS A 289 18.46 -20.79 -2.66
CA LYS A 289 19.61 -21.07 -3.53
C LYS A 289 19.32 -20.60 -4.97
N PRO A 290 20.25 -19.91 -5.68
CA PRO A 290 21.59 -19.45 -5.28
C PRO A 290 21.59 -17.98 -4.80
N CYS A 291 21.30 -17.71 -3.52
CA CYS A 291 21.27 -16.35 -2.96
C CYS A 291 22.62 -15.94 -2.36
N SER A 292 23.10 -14.73 -2.69
CA SER A 292 24.29 -14.12 -2.09
C SER A 292 24.00 -13.12 -0.97
N ILE A 293 22.74 -12.70 -0.80
CA ILE A 293 22.29 -11.80 0.29
C ILE A 293 22.23 -12.55 1.62
N MET A 294 21.72 -13.79 1.57
CA MET A 294 21.67 -14.70 2.72
C MET A 294 20.80 -14.24 3.90
N CYS A 295 19.62 -13.67 3.61
CA CYS A 295 18.74 -13.02 4.59
C CYS A 295 17.96 -13.90 5.57
N GLY A 296 17.75 -15.19 5.30
CA GLY A 296 17.00 -16.03 6.23
C GLY A 296 17.93 -16.80 7.14
N HIS A 297 17.54 -16.96 8.40
CA HIS A 297 18.38 -17.56 9.43
C HIS A 297 17.65 -18.68 10.16
N LYS A 298 18.41 -19.69 10.56
CA LYS A 298 18.00 -20.68 11.55
C LYS A 298 18.87 -20.56 12.77
N GLY A 299 18.30 -20.80 13.94
CA GLY A 299 19.04 -20.89 15.19
C GLY A 299 18.49 -22.00 16.07
N THR A 300 18.93 -22.01 17.31
CA THR A 300 18.50 -22.97 18.32
C THR A 300 17.90 -22.22 19.50
N LEU A 301 16.68 -22.58 19.89
CA LEU A 301 16.05 -22.06 21.10
C LEU A 301 16.80 -22.54 22.35
N PRO A 302 16.61 -21.90 23.52
CA PRO A 302 17.27 -22.32 24.76
C PRO A 302 16.98 -23.77 25.19
N ASP A 303 15.85 -24.34 24.74
CA ASP A 303 15.47 -25.73 25.00
C ASP A 303 16.12 -26.75 24.04
N GLY A 304 17.00 -26.29 23.13
CA GLY A 304 17.67 -27.14 22.13
C GLY A 304 16.90 -27.31 20.82
N THR A 305 15.68 -26.80 20.72
CA THR A 305 14.86 -26.92 19.50
C THR A 305 15.41 -26.04 18.38
N THR A 306 15.60 -26.59 17.19
CA THR A 306 15.98 -25.80 16.02
C THR A 306 14.80 -24.98 15.52
N CYS A 307 14.92 -23.66 15.48
CA CYS A 307 13.87 -22.76 14.99
C CYS A 307 14.33 -21.97 13.75
N GLN A 308 13.35 -21.52 12.98
CA GLN A 308 13.57 -20.43 12.00
C GLN A 308 13.50 -19.11 12.75
N VAL A 309 14.49 -18.25 12.55
CA VAL A 309 14.41 -16.87 13.04
C VAL A 309 13.28 -16.18 12.25
N PRO A 310 12.26 -15.63 12.93
CA PRO A 310 11.15 -14.98 12.24
C PRO A 310 11.63 -13.84 11.35
N GLU A 311 11.02 -13.73 10.16
CA GLU A 311 11.20 -12.54 9.33
C GLU A 311 10.55 -11.33 10.05
N TYR A 312 11.02 -10.10 9.76
CA TYR A 312 10.57 -8.86 10.41
C TYR A 312 9.05 -8.74 10.53
N GLU A 313 8.34 -9.10 9.46
CA GLU A 313 6.88 -9.03 9.39
C GLU A 313 6.20 -9.96 10.40
N SER A 314 6.62 -11.23 10.46
CA SER A 314 6.11 -12.18 11.45
C SER A 314 6.41 -11.69 12.86
N LEU A 315 7.63 -11.19 13.06
CA LEU A 315 8.10 -10.69 14.35
C LEU A 315 7.30 -9.47 14.81
N GLY A 316 7.11 -8.49 13.93
CA GLY A 316 6.36 -7.27 14.21
C GLY A 316 4.91 -7.54 14.55
N LEU A 317 4.23 -8.41 13.79
CA LEU A 317 2.78 -8.65 13.94
C LEU A 317 2.42 -9.69 15.01
N LEU A 318 3.28 -10.68 15.27
CA LEU A 318 3.09 -11.67 16.35
C LEU A 318 3.78 -11.28 17.66
N GLY A 319 4.57 -10.20 17.66
CA GLY A 319 5.31 -9.70 18.81
C GLY A 319 4.82 -8.32 19.25
N PRO A 320 5.54 -7.22 18.92
CA PRO A 320 5.19 -5.87 19.38
C PRO A 320 3.73 -5.47 19.11
N ASN A 321 3.15 -5.87 17.98
CA ASN A 321 1.76 -5.57 17.65
C ASN A 321 0.74 -6.27 18.59
N LEU A 322 1.14 -7.37 19.23
CA LEU A 322 0.38 -8.04 20.31
C LEU A 322 0.86 -7.58 21.70
N GLY A 323 1.82 -6.66 21.80
CA GLY A 323 2.43 -6.22 23.05
C GLY A 323 3.46 -7.20 23.62
N ILE A 324 3.94 -8.17 22.84
CA ILE A 324 4.84 -9.24 23.27
C ILE A 324 6.28 -8.90 22.83
N PHE A 325 7.22 -8.96 23.78
CA PHE A 325 8.63 -8.67 23.55
C PHE A 325 9.55 -9.84 23.90
N GLU A 326 8.99 -11.06 23.93
CA GLU A 326 9.69 -12.29 24.23
C GLU A 326 10.07 -13.03 22.94
N PRO A 327 11.36 -13.09 22.55
CA PRO A 327 11.78 -13.68 21.28
C PRO A 327 11.33 -15.14 21.11
N ASP A 328 11.40 -15.94 22.17
CA ASP A 328 11.13 -17.38 22.11
C ASP A 328 9.65 -17.66 21.85
N ALA A 329 8.76 -16.91 22.51
CA ALA A 329 7.33 -16.99 22.27
C ALA A 329 6.99 -16.65 20.81
N ILE A 330 7.55 -15.55 20.30
CA ILE A 330 7.34 -15.11 18.91
C ILE A 330 7.86 -16.16 17.91
N ALA A 331 9.03 -16.76 18.18
CA ALA A 331 9.59 -17.82 17.34
C ALA A 331 8.69 -19.06 17.29
N ARG A 332 8.11 -19.48 18.44
CA ARG A 332 7.17 -20.60 18.51
C ARG A 332 5.84 -20.30 17.84
N LEU A 333 5.30 -19.08 17.97
CA LEU A 333 4.10 -18.66 17.23
C LEU A 333 4.34 -18.67 15.71
N ASN A 334 5.49 -18.17 15.26
CA ASN A 334 5.88 -18.21 13.85
C ASN A 334 6.00 -19.65 13.32
N GLU A 335 6.61 -20.56 14.10
CA GLU A 335 6.69 -21.98 13.74
C GLU A 335 5.30 -22.63 13.68
N ARG A 336 4.43 -22.34 14.67
CA ARG A 336 3.06 -22.86 14.68
C ARG A 336 2.26 -22.41 13.46
N CYS A 337 2.31 -21.13 13.10
CA CYS A 337 1.72 -20.63 11.85
C CYS A 337 2.27 -21.37 10.62
N GLY A 338 3.57 -21.65 10.59
CA GLY A 338 4.19 -22.43 9.51
C GLY A 338 3.65 -23.85 9.38
N LEU A 339 3.51 -24.57 10.50
CA LEU A 339 2.97 -25.93 10.54
C LEU A 339 1.50 -25.97 10.10
N LEU A 340 0.67 -25.06 10.63
CA LEU A 340 -0.76 -25.00 10.34
C LEU A 340 -1.05 -24.49 8.92
N GLY A 341 -0.15 -23.69 8.35
CA GLY A 341 -0.32 -23.05 7.05
C GLY A 341 -1.04 -21.69 7.15
N LEU A 342 -0.73 -20.86 8.14
CA LEU A 342 -1.31 -19.53 8.36
C LEU A 342 -0.36 -18.39 7.96
N ASP A 343 -0.86 -17.36 7.27
CA ASP A 343 -0.14 -16.09 7.09
C ASP A 343 0.13 -15.42 8.45
N THR A 344 1.40 -15.27 8.84
CA THR A 344 1.79 -14.70 10.13
C THR A 344 1.36 -13.24 10.29
N ILE A 345 1.33 -12.47 9.19
CA ILE A 345 0.92 -11.06 9.22
C ILE A 345 -0.58 -10.98 9.54
N SER A 346 -1.38 -11.72 8.77
CA SER A 346 -2.84 -11.67 8.90
C SER A 346 -3.31 -12.34 10.19
N ALA A 347 -2.70 -13.45 10.60
CA ALA A 347 -2.97 -14.09 11.89
C ALA A 347 -2.65 -13.15 13.07
N GLY A 348 -1.49 -12.49 13.07
CA GLY A 348 -1.13 -11.51 14.11
C GLY A 348 -2.06 -10.30 14.14
N ALA A 349 -2.51 -9.80 12.99
CA ALA A 349 -3.47 -8.72 12.93
C ALA A 349 -4.89 -9.13 13.38
N VAL A 350 -5.34 -10.36 13.08
CA VAL A 350 -6.61 -10.91 13.60
C VAL A 350 -6.58 -11.04 15.12
N LEU A 351 -5.49 -11.58 15.68
CA LEU A 351 -5.30 -11.68 17.13
C LEU A 351 -5.31 -10.28 17.78
N ALA A 352 -4.61 -9.31 17.18
CA ALA A 352 -4.57 -7.93 17.67
C ALA A 352 -5.95 -7.26 17.63
N TRP A 353 -6.74 -7.49 16.59
CA TRP A 353 -8.12 -7.01 16.51
C TRP A 353 -8.99 -7.65 17.61
N CYS A 354 -8.85 -8.95 17.86
CA CYS A 354 -9.61 -9.63 18.91
C CYS A 354 -9.26 -9.08 20.31
N MET A 355 -7.98 -8.85 20.59
CA MET A 355 -7.53 -8.25 21.85
C MET A 355 -8.12 -6.85 22.04
N GLU A 356 -8.06 -5.98 21.03
CA GLU A 356 -8.62 -4.63 21.13
C GLU A 356 -10.15 -4.64 21.20
N ALA A 357 -10.82 -5.51 20.46
CA ALA A 357 -12.26 -5.70 20.53
C ALA A 357 -12.70 -6.19 21.91
N GLY A 358 -11.92 -7.08 22.55
CA GLY A 358 -12.11 -7.52 23.93
C GLY A 358 -11.97 -6.38 24.94
N GLU A 359 -10.90 -5.58 24.84
CA GLU A 359 -10.69 -4.40 25.70
C GLU A 359 -11.82 -3.37 25.57
N LYS A 360 -12.44 -3.27 24.39
CA LYS A 360 -13.59 -2.39 24.10
C LYS A 360 -14.95 -3.03 24.40
N GLY A 361 -14.98 -4.28 24.89
CA GLY A 361 -16.21 -4.99 25.21
C GLY A 361 -17.08 -5.38 24.01
N LEU A 362 -16.53 -5.39 22.80
CA LEU A 362 -17.25 -5.78 21.58
C LEU A 362 -17.39 -7.30 21.43
N ILE A 363 -16.44 -8.05 21.99
CA ILE A 363 -16.46 -9.51 22.04
C ILE A 363 -15.98 -9.99 23.41
N GLN A 364 -16.38 -11.21 23.79
CA GLN A 364 -15.83 -11.89 24.96
C GLN A 364 -14.62 -12.72 24.53
N THR A 365 -13.45 -12.46 25.11
CA THR A 365 -12.21 -13.17 24.78
C THR A 365 -11.23 -13.11 25.95
N GLU A 366 -10.48 -14.19 26.15
CA GLU A 366 -9.40 -14.24 27.14
C GLU A 366 -8.07 -13.69 26.61
N LEU A 367 -7.97 -13.45 25.29
CA LEU A 367 -6.77 -12.91 24.66
C LEU A 367 -6.55 -11.45 25.09
N LYS A 368 -5.36 -11.14 25.61
CA LYS A 368 -4.98 -9.81 26.11
C LYS A 368 -3.66 -9.36 25.54
N PHE A 369 -3.53 -8.06 25.27
CA PHE A 369 -2.24 -7.49 24.86
C PHE A 369 -1.17 -7.72 25.92
N GLY A 370 0.01 -8.16 25.49
CA GLY A 370 1.14 -8.45 26.36
C GLY A 370 1.09 -9.80 27.07
N SER A 371 0.06 -10.63 26.82
CA SER A 371 0.03 -12.03 27.29
C SER A 371 0.25 -12.99 26.13
N VAL A 372 1.01 -14.05 26.38
CA VAL A 372 1.20 -15.18 25.46
C VAL A 372 0.14 -16.27 25.65
N ASP A 373 -0.64 -16.19 26.73
CA ASP A 373 -1.62 -17.20 27.11
C ASP A 373 -2.72 -17.32 26.05
N GLY A 374 -3.05 -18.55 25.69
CA GLY A 374 -4.09 -18.86 24.72
C GLY A 374 -3.74 -18.60 23.24
N LEU A 375 -2.59 -17.96 22.92
CA LEU A 375 -2.25 -17.64 21.52
C LEU A 375 -2.03 -18.87 20.65
N HIS A 376 -1.34 -19.89 21.17
CA HIS A 376 -1.14 -21.15 20.45
C HIS A 376 -2.47 -21.84 20.15
N GLN A 377 -3.38 -21.90 21.14
CA GLN A 377 -4.71 -22.46 20.97
C GLN A 377 -5.54 -21.64 19.98
N ALA A 378 -5.49 -20.31 20.04
CA ALA A 378 -6.21 -19.45 19.11
C ALA A 378 -5.76 -19.66 17.66
N LEU A 379 -4.47 -19.87 17.40
CA LEU A 379 -3.96 -20.23 16.07
C LEU A 379 -4.45 -21.61 15.63
N ASP A 380 -4.52 -22.57 16.54
CA ASP A 380 -5.04 -23.92 16.27
C ASP A 380 -6.53 -23.90 15.95
N ASP A 381 -7.32 -23.21 16.75
CA ASP A 381 -8.74 -23.02 16.54
C ASP A 381 -9.00 -22.32 15.22
N MET A 382 -8.21 -21.30 14.89
CA MET A 382 -8.28 -20.59 13.60
C MET A 382 -7.99 -21.53 12.42
N ALA A 383 -6.94 -22.35 12.50
CA ALA A 383 -6.58 -23.29 11.43
C ALA A 383 -7.60 -24.41 11.23
N HIS A 384 -8.27 -24.84 12.30
CA HIS A 384 -9.27 -25.90 12.27
C HIS A 384 -10.71 -25.37 12.19
N ARG A 385 -10.90 -24.04 12.19
CA ARG A 385 -12.21 -23.38 12.31
C ARG A 385 -13.05 -23.92 13.48
N ASN A 386 -12.42 -24.12 14.64
CA ASN A 386 -13.08 -24.60 15.85
C ASN A 386 -13.57 -23.43 16.70
N GLY A 387 -14.82 -23.49 17.18
CA GLY A 387 -15.37 -22.48 18.09
C GLY A 387 -15.20 -21.05 17.55
N TRP A 388 -14.55 -20.17 18.32
CA TRP A 388 -14.29 -18.80 17.88
C TRP A 388 -13.26 -18.69 16.75
N GLY A 389 -12.44 -19.73 16.56
CA GLY A 389 -11.50 -19.85 15.46
C GLY A 389 -12.13 -19.77 14.07
N ASP A 390 -13.38 -20.23 13.92
CA ASP A 390 -14.12 -20.11 12.65
C ASP A 390 -14.30 -18.63 12.23
N GLN A 391 -14.60 -17.77 13.20
CA GLN A 391 -14.77 -16.33 12.97
C GLN A 391 -13.43 -15.68 12.64
N MET A 392 -12.38 -16.04 13.39
CA MET A 392 -11.03 -15.53 13.18
C MET A 392 -10.48 -15.89 11.80
N ALA A 393 -10.84 -17.06 11.27
CA ALA A 393 -10.38 -17.55 9.98
C ALA A 393 -10.82 -16.72 8.77
N ASP A 394 -11.77 -15.79 8.94
CA ASP A 394 -12.27 -14.92 7.88
C ASP A 394 -11.55 -13.57 7.78
N GLY A 395 -10.68 -13.24 8.73
CA GLY A 395 -9.85 -12.03 8.70
C GLY A 395 -10.50 -10.80 9.33
N THR A 396 -9.71 -9.74 9.49
CA THR A 396 -10.11 -8.54 10.27
C THR A 396 -11.27 -7.77 9.64
N ARG A 397 -11.38 -7.74 8.30
CA ARG A 397 -12.50 -7.10 7.60
C ARG A 397 -13.83 -7.73 7.98
N CYS A 398 -13.91 -9.06 7.88
CA CYS A 398 -15.14 -9.80 8.15
C CYS A 398 -15.54 -9.72 9.63
N LEU A 399 -14.55 -9.80 10.53
CA LEU A 399 -14.77 -9.60 11.96
C LEU A 399 -15.34 -8.20 12.26
N ALA A 400 -14.76 -7.17 11.64
CA ALA A 400 -15.19 -5.80 11.88
C ALA A 400 -16.59 -5.49 11.31
N GLU A 401 -16.93 -6.07 10.15
CA GLU A 401 -18.27 -5.99 9.57
C GLU A 401 -19.32 -6.68 10.46
N ARG A 402 -18.96 -7.76 11.14
CA ARG A 402 -19.87 -8.56 11.97
C ARG A 402 -20.05 -8.00 13.39
N TYR A 403 -18.97 -7.54 14.01
CA TYR A 403 -18.94 -7.19 15.44
C TYR A 403 -18.63 -5.71 15.72
N GLY A 404 -18.42 -4.90 14.68
CA GLY A 404 -17.99 -3.49 14.81
C GLY A 404 -16.48 -3.33 14.91
N GLY A 405 -15.98 -2.15 15.26
CA GLY A 405 -14.53 -1.91 15.35
C GLY A 405 -13.83 -1.69 14.01
N SER A 406 -14.56 -1.21 13.00
CA SER A 406 -14.01 -0.83 11.69
C SER A 406 -12.95 0.28 11.78
N ASP A 407 -12.94 1.05 12.87
CA ASP A 407 -11.96 2.11 13.12
C ASP A 407 -10.57 1.55 13.46
N PHE A 408 -10.49 0.35 14.02
CA PHE A 408 -9.25 -0.35 14.39
C PHE A 408 -9.05 -1.70 13.67
N ALA A 409 -9.84 -1.99 12.63
CA ALA A 409 -9.58 -3.07 11.68
C ALA A 409 -8.51 -2.65 10.67
N ILE A 410 -7.26 -3.04 10.93
CA ILE A 410 -6.10 -2.54 10.21
C ILE A 410 -5.87 -3.30 8.89
N HIS A 411 -6.67 -3.01 7.86
CA HIS A 411 -6.56 -3.61 6.52
C HIS A 411 -6.77 -2.59 5.37
N VAL A 412 -6.35 -2.96 4.16
CA VAL A 412 -6.74 -2.27 2.91
C VAL A 412 -7.20 -3.32 1.89
N LYS A 413 -8.42 -3.14 1.34
CA LYS A 413 -9.09 -4.12 0.46
C LYS A 413 -9.24 -5.51 1.09
N GLY A 414 -9.36 -5.56 2.41
CA GLY A 414 -9.44 -6.80 3.20
C GLY A 414 -8.10 -7.45 3.54
N LEU A 415 -6.98 -7.02 2.97
CA LEU A 415 -5.65 -7.53 3.33
C LEU A 415 -5.07 -6.72 4.48
N GLU A 416 -4.68 -7.38 5.57
CA GLU A 416 -4.12 -6.78 6.78
C GLU A 416 -2.83 -6.00 6.49
N VAL A 417 -2.62 -4.88 7.19
CA VAL A 417 -1.42 -4.05 6.97
C VAL A 417 -0.18 -4.74 7.56
N PRO A 418 0.95 -4.79 6.83
CA PRO A 418 2.22 -5.32 7.34
C PRO A 418 2.87 -4.40 8.40
N ALA A 419 4.03 -4.80 8.92
CA ALA A 419 4.69 -4.28 10.11
C ALA A 419 5.24 -2.85 10.01
N TYR A 420 4.72 -2.00 9.13
CA TYR A 420 5.13 -0.60 9.01
C TYR A 420 3.93 0.32 9.16
N ASP A 421 3.93 1.15 10.21
CA ASP A 421 2.92 2.17 10.41
C ASP A 421 3.08 3.31 9.38
N PRO A 422 2.11 3.53 8.48
CA PRO A 422 2.23 4.53 7.43
C PRO A 422 2.14 5.97 7.95
N ARG A 423 1.70 6.19 9.20
CA ARG A 423 1.65 7.55 9.77
C ARG A 423 3.05 8.15 9.98
N GLY A 424 4.10 7.32 10.06
CA GLY A 424 5.50 7.75 10.04
C GLY A 424 6.17 7.69 8.65
N SER A 425 5.41 7.38 7.60
CA SER A 425 5.92 7.12 6.24
C SER A 425 4.81 7.35 5.21
N TRP A 426 4.49 8.61 4.87
CA TRP A 426 3.27 8.93 4.10
C TRP A 426 3.24 8.32 2.70
N GLY A 427 4.39 8.18 2.03
CA GLY A 427 4.50 7.46 0.77
C GLY A 427 4.16 5.98 0.91
N GLN A 428 4.52 5.36 2.04
CA GLN A 428 4.10 4.00 2.36
C GLN A 428 2.59 3.90 2.57
N GLY A 429 1.97 4.92 3.17
CA GLY A 429 0.52 5.05 3.25
C GLY A 429 -0.17 5.07 1.89
N LEU A 430 0.34 5.89 0.96
CA LEU A 430 -0.15 5.89 -0.43
C LEU A 430 0.06 4.52 -1.09
N ALA A 431 1.23 3.90 -0.89
CA ALA A 431 1.55 2.59 -1.46
C ALA A 431 0.60 1.50 -0.97
N TYR A 432 0.20 1.50 0.30
CA TYR A 432 -0.81 0.57 0.81
C TYR A 432 -2.18 0.82 0.20
N ALA A 433 -2.61 2.08 0.15
CA ALA A 433 -3.92 2.45 -0.38
C ALA A 433 -4.11 1.97 -1.82
N VAL A 434 -3.11 2.18 -2.69
CA VAL A 434 -3.23 1.90 -4.14
C VAL A 434 -2.75 0.52 -4.57
N ALA A 435 -2.14 -0.26 -3.67
CA ALA A 435 -1.62 -1.59 -3.99
C ALA A 435 -2.72 -2.51 -4.55
N ASN A 436 -2.44 -3.14 -5.69
CA ASN A 436 -3.42 -3.98 -6.40
C ASN A 436 -3.97 -5.13 -5.55
N ARG A 437 -3.14 -5.78 -4.73
CA ARG A 437 -3.56 -6.94 -3.90
C ARG A 437 -4.07 -6.59 -2.50
N GLY A 438 -4.22 -5.29 -2.17
CA GLY A 438 -4.42 -4.81 -0.81
C GLY A 438 -3.12 -4.43 -0.09
N ALA A 439 -3.20 -4.08 1.20
CA ALA A 439 -2.07 -3.50 1.95
C ALA A 439 -0.84 -4.42 1.95
N CYS A 440 0.17 -4.09 1.14
CA CYS A 440 1.41 -4.86 1.09
C CYS A 440 2.62 -3.97 0.81
N HIS A 441 3.62 -4.06 1.68
CA HIS A 441 4.83 -3.24 1.60
C HIS A 441 5.69 -3.59 0.39
N LEU A 442 5.62 -4.83 -0.11
CA LEU A 442 6.35 -5.28 -1.29
C LEU A 442 5.81 -4.70 -2.62
N SER A 443 4.68 -3.98 -2.62
CA SER A 443 4.15 -3.35 -3.84
C SER A 443 4.97 -2.13 -4.27
N ALA A 444 5.38 -1.27 -3.34
CA ALA A 444 6.19 -0.06 -3.65
C ALA A 444 7.23 0.32 -2.58
N GLY A 445 7.32 -0.40 -1.45
CA GLY A 445 8.39 -0.33 -0.45
C GLY A 445 8.91 1.07 -0.08
N MET A 446 8.02 2.06 0.07
CA MET A 446 8.40 3.47 0.24
C MET A 446 9.11 3.74 1.56
N PHE A 447 8.81 2.96 2.61
CA PHE A 447 9.50 3.04 3.90
C PHE A 447 11.03 2.94 3.75
N ALA A 448 11.53 2.23 2.73
CA ALA A 448 12.96 2.11 2.51
C ALA A 448 13.59 3.46 2.14
N LEU A 449 12.96 4.21 1.23
CA LEU A 449 13.44 5.55 0.87
C LEU A 449 13.15 6.57 1.96
N GLU A 450 12.01 6.45 2.64
CA GLU A 450 11.53 7.45 3.60
C GLU A 450 12.25 7.35 4.95
N VAL A 451 12.46 6.12 5.41
CA VAL A 451 12.91 5.84 6.77
C VAL A 451 14.27 5.16 6.76
N THR A 452 14.44 4.04 6.06
CA THR A 452 15.68 3.24 6.13
C THR A 452 16.89 4.00 5.58
N PHE A 453 16.77 4.63 4.42
CA PHE A 453 17.86 5.36 3.77
C PHE A 453 17.74 6.89 3.96
N GLY A 454 16.60 7.36 4.45
CA GLY A 454 16.29 8.79 4.60
C GLY A 454 16.42 9.60 3.31
N LEU A 455 16.28 8.98 2.14
CA LEU A 455 16.44 9.66 0.84
C LEU A 455 15.24 10.52 0.46
N LEU A 456 14.13 10.41 1.20
CA LEU A 456 12.93 11.20 0.98
C LEU A 456 12.27 11.53 2.34
N ASP A 457 11.85 12.78 2.53
CA ASP A 457 11.22 13.20 3.79
C ASP A 457 9.88 12.47 4.02
N PRO A 458 9.70 11.69 5.12
CA PRO A 458 8.49 10.91 5.36
C PRO A 458 7.21 11.73 5.53
N TYR A 459 7.32 13.02 5.87
CA TYR A 459 6.19 13.90 6.26
C TYR A 459 5.87 14.96 5.20
N THR A 460 6.00 14.61 3.92
CA THR A 460 5.59 15.48 2.82
C THR A 460 4.87 14.71 1.71
N PRO A 461 3.79 15.23 1.12
CA PRO A 461 3.17 14.60 -0.05
C PRO A 461 4.00 14.78 -1.33
N CYS A 462 5.00 15.67 -1.32
CA CYS A 462 5.81 16.00 -2.48
C CYS A 462 6.58 14.77 -3.00
N GLY A 463 6.43 14.48 -4.29
CA GLY A 463 7.16 13.41 -4.99
C GLY A 463 6.64 11.99 -4.73
N LYS A 464 5.86 11.76 -3.66
CA LYS A 464 5.40 10.42 -3.22
C LYS A 464 4.70 9.64 -4.32
N ALA A 465 3.68 10.23 -4.94
CA ALA A 465 2.92 9.58 -6.01
C ALA A 465 3.78 9.14 -7.21
N ARG A 466 4.85 9.88 -7.53
CA ARG A 466 5.77 9.52 -8.62
C ARG A 466 6.65 8.33 -8.25
N PHE A 467 7.19 8.31 -7.04
CA PHE A 467 8.00 7.19 -6.57
C PHE A 467 7.15 5.93 -6.36
N VAL A 468 5.96 6.04 -5.78
CA VAL A 468 5.04 4.89 -5.67
C VAL A 468 4.77 4.29 -7.05
N ARG A 469 4.39 5.11 -8.04
CA ARG A 469 4.21 4.64 -9.42
C ARG A 469 5.48 3.99 -10.00
N PHE A 470 6.65 4.56 -9.75
CA PHE A 470 7.92 4.03 -10.25
C PHE A 470 8.24 2.66 -9.64
N PHE A 471 8.18 2.53 -8.32
CA PHE A 471 8.49 1.27 -7.63
C PHE A 471 7.47 0.19 -7.92
N GLU A 472 6.18 0.52 -8.06
CA GLU A 472 5.19 -0.45 -8.50
C GLU A 472 5.48 -0.99 -9.91
N ASN A 473 5.94 -0.15 -10.84
CA ASN A 473 6.36 -0.61 -12.17
C ASN A 473 7.62 -1.49 -12.07
N LEU A 474 8.63 -1.01 -11.34
CA LEU A 474 9.88 -1.74 -11.16
C LEU A 474 9.64 -3.10 -10.49
N TYR A 475 8.88 -3.15 -9.41
CA TYR A 475 8.59 -4.37 -8.67
C TYR A 475 7.63 -5.30 -9.41
N ALA A 476 6.70 -4.79 -10.22
CA ALA A 476 5.95 -5.65 -11.15
C ALA A 476 6.89 -6.35 -12.14
N ALA A 477 7.89 -5.64 -12.68
CA ALA A 477 8.90 -6.24 -13.56
C ALA A 477 9.81 -7.23 -12.81
N VAL A 478 10.35 -6.85 -11.64
CA VAL A 478 11.23 -7.69 -10.81
C VAL A 478 10.52 -8.98 -10.38
N ASN A 479 9.26 -8.90 -9.96
CA ASN A 479 8.45 -10.06 -9.59
C ASN A 479 8.05 -10.92 -10.81
N SER A 480 8.20 -10.42 -12.03
CA SER A 480 8.00 -11.18 -13.28
C SER A 480 9.27 -11.85 -13.78
N LEU A 481 10.44 -11.26 -13.51
CA LEU A 481 11.73 -11.96 -13.60
C LEU A 481 11.85 -13.05 -12.53
N VAL A 482 11.16 -12.83 -11.41
CA VAL A 482 11.17 -13.61 -10.17
C VAL A 482 12.56 -13.70 -9.52
N THR A 483 13.30 -12.59 -9.57
CA THR A 483 14.48 -12.40 -8.72
C THR A 483 14.07 -11.80 -7.37
N CYS A 484 14.84 -12.06 -6.32
CA CYS A 484 14.52 -11.55 -4.99
C CYS A 484 14.45 -10.01 -4.98
N GLN A 485 13.36 -9.45 -4.46
CA GLN A 485 13.14 -8.01 -4.41
C GLN A 485 14.18 -7.27 -3.56
N PHE A 486 14.84 -7.92 -2.60
CA PHE A 486 15.96 -7.34 -1.84
C PHE A 486 17.17 -6.98 -2.71
N THR A 487 17.28 -7.54 -3.93
CA THR A 487 18.30 -7.07 -4.89
C THR A 487 18.09 -5.61 -5.29
N ALA A 488 16.88 -5.07 -5.15
CA ALA A 488 16.58 -3.69 -5.52
C ALA A 488 17.35 -2.68 -4.67
N PHE A 489 17.63 -2.96 -3.40
CA PHE A 489 18.46 -2.09 -2.55
C PHE A 489 19.84 -1.91 -3.19
N ALA A 490 20.51 -3.01 -3.55
CA ALA A 490 21.79 -2.94 -4.23
C ALA A 490 21.67 -2.37 -5.65
N TYR A 491 20.71 -2.80 -6.46
CA TYR A 491 20.66 -2.46 -7.88
C TYR A 491 20.20 -1.03 -8.15
N THR A 492 19.53 -0.39 -7.19
CA THR A 492 19.10 1.01 -7.32
C THR A 492 20.04 1.99 -6.60
N LEU A 493 20.75 1.56 -5.54
CA LEU A 493 21.61 2.45 -4.74
C LEU A 493 23.10 2.40 -5.11
N GLU A 494 23.60 1.28 -5.64
CA GLU A 494 25.00 1.15 -6.04
C GLU A 494 25.39 1.75 -7.41
N PRO A 495 24.47 2.04 -8.36
CA PRO A 495 24.83 2.79 -9.56
C PRO A 495 25.51 4.13 -9.23
N PRO A 496 26.55 4.54 -9.99
CA PRO A 496 27.39 5.69 -9.65
C PRO A 496 26.64 6.99 -9.36
N VAL A 497 25.60 7.29 -10.14
CA VAL A 497 24.80 8.51 -9.99
C VAL A 497 24.16 8.57 -8.60
N VAL A 498 23.58 7.47 -8.12
CA VAL A 498 22.94 7.45 -6.80
C VAL A 498 23.99 7.37 -5.69
N LYS A 499 25.00 6.52 -5.86
CA LYS A 499 26.03 6.25 -4.85
C LYS A 499 26.90 7.46 -4.50
N TYR A 500 27.29 8.24 -5.51
CA TYR A 500 28.24 9.34 -5.33
C TYR A 500 27.58 10.72 -5.22
N THR A 501 26.26 10.82 -5.40
CA THR A 501 25.54 12.09 -5.15
C THR A 501 25.44 12.33 -3.64
N PRO A 502 25.84 13.51 -3.12
CA PRO A 502 25.69 13.83 -1.71
C PRO A 502 24.24 13.69 -1.24
N ALA A 503 24.04 13.07 -0.07
CA ALA A 503 22.69 12.72 0.41
C ALA A 503 21.73 13.92 0.50
N TRP A 504 22.21 15.09 0.91
CA TRP A 504 21.39 16.31 0.99
C TRP A 504 20.88 16.75 -0.40
N LEU A 505 21.75 16.66 -1.42
CA LEU A 505 21.42 17.02 -2.79
C LEU A 505 20.47 15.99 -3.40
N LEU A 506 20.73 14.69 -3.15
CA LEU A 506 19.86 13.62 -3.60
C LEU A 506 18.46 13.75 -2.99
N ARG A 507 18.35 14.00 -1.68
CA ARG A 507 17.07 14.29 -1.00
C ARG A 507 16.33 15.46 -1.64
N TRP A 508 17.04 16.54 -1.95
CA TRP A 508 16.46 17.72 -2.60
C TRP A 508 15.95 17.40 -4.01
N ILE A 509 16.75 16.72 -4.84
CA ILE A 509 16.37 16.30 -6.19
C ILE A 509 15.19 15.35 -6.14
N MET A 510 15.20 14.35 -5.24
CA MET A 510 14.09 13.39 -5.11
C MET A 510 12.79 14.10 -4.71
N ARG A 511 12.84 15.08 -3.79
CA ARG A 511 11.66 15.84 -3.36
C ARG A 511 11.11 16.76 -4.46
N TYR A 512 11.97 17.57 -5.09
CA TYR A 512 11.54 18.68 -5.95
C TYR A 512 11.62 18.37 -7.46
N LEU A 513 12.53 17.49 -7.86
CA LEU A 513 12.73 17.03 -9.24
C LEU A 513 12.62 15.50 -9.37
N PRO A 514 11.54 14.87 -8.87
CA PRO A 514 11.40 13.41 -8.89
C PRO A 514 11.45 12.81 -10.30
N TRP A 515 11.03 13.56 -11.33
CA TRP A 515 11.12 13.11 -12.73
C TRP A 515 12.57 12.94 -13.19
N LEU A 516 13.48 13.81 -12.71
CA LEU A 516 14.90 13.75 -13.02
C LEU A 516 15.55 12.61 -12.22
N ALA A 517 15.27 12.50 -10.93
CA ALA A 517 15.76 11.40 -10.09
C ALA A 517 15.41 10.03 -10.68
N ILE A 518 14.14 9.83 -11.05
CA ILE A 518 13.66 8.60 -11.70
C ILE A 518 14.32 8.41 -13.06
N GLY A 519 14.43 9.47 -13.87
CA GLY A 519 15.05 9.41 -15.20
C GLY A 519 16.53 9.04 -15.19
N LEU A 520 17.24 9.36 -14.10
CA LEU A 520 18.66 9.03 -13.90
C LEU A 520 18.87 7.70 -13.16
N THR A 521 17.81 7.06 -12.68
CA THR A 521 17.93 5.78 -11.97
C THR A 521 18.30 4.67 -12.96
N ASP A 522 19.44 4.03 -12.73
CA ASP A 522 19.92 2.91 -13.55
C ASP A 522 19.47 1.58 -12.95
N VAL A 523 18.53 0.91 -13.63
CA VAL A 523 18.08 -0.46 -13.31
C VAL A 523 18.45 -1.45 -14.40
N SER A 524 19.40 -1.10 -15.26
CA SER A 524 19.80 -1.87 -16.44
C SER A 524 20.32 -3.26 -16.10
N VAL A 525 20.78 -3.51 -14.87
CA VAL A 525 21.19 -4.83 -14.39
C VAL A 525 20.09 -5.87 -14.58
N TYR A 526 18.83 -5.53 -14.27
CA TYR A 526 17.70 -6.45 -14.47
C TYR A 526 17.48 -6.75 -15.94
N SER A 527 17.46 -5.73 -16.80
CA SER A 527 17.29 -5.90 -18.25
C SER A 527 18.45 -6.68 -18.89
N ALA A 528 19.69 -6.48 -18.42
CA ALA A 528 20.86 -7.19 -18.91
C ALA A 528 20.85 -8.67 -18.52
N LEU A 529 20.44 -8.99 -17.29
CA LEU A 529 20.24 -10.38 -16.86
C LEU A 529 19.15 -11.06 -17.69
N TRP A 530 17.98 -10.43 -17.83
CA TRP A 530 16.89 -11.01 -18.62
C TRP A 530 17.27 -11.23 -20.08
N ARG A 531 17.86 -10.22 -20.73
CA ARG A 531 18.32 -10.29 -22.13
C ARG A 531 19.36 -11.37 -22.34
N SER A 532 20.32 -11.51 -21.42
CA SER A 532 21.37 -12.52 -21.56
C SER A 532 20.86 -13.94 -21.35
N VAL A 533 19.79 -14.13 -20.58
CA VAL A 533 19.15 -15.43 -20.40
C VAL A 533 18.25 -15.78 -21.58
N THR A 534 17.35 -14.87 -21.97
CA THR A 534 16.32 -15.13 -23.00
C THR A 534 16.83 -14.97 -24.43
N GLY A 535 17.91 -14.22 -24.65
CA GLY A 535 18.38 -13.83 -25.99
C GLY A 535 17.67 -12.59 -26.55
N GLU A 536 16.54 -12.21 -25.98
CA GLU A 536 15.67 -11.15 -26.46
C GLU A 536 16.18 -9.73 -26.16
N LYS A 537 15.97 -8.81 -27.10
CA LYS A 537 16.37 -7.41 -26.93
C LYS A 537 15.38 -6.68 -26.01
N LEU A 538 15.82 -6.37 -24.79
CA LEU A 538 15.08 -5.53 -23.84
C LEU A 538 16.01 -4.55 -23.14
N ASN A 539 15.72 -3.25 -23.24
CA ASN A 539 16.39 -2.22 -22.45
C ASN A 539 15.62 -1.92 -21.15
N GLN A 540 16.21 -1.13 -20.25
CA GLN A 540 15.60 -0.81 -18.95
C GLN A 540 14.24 -0.09 -19.05
N TRP A 541 14.06 0.76 -20.07
CA TRP A 541 12.82 1.51 -20.25
C TRP A 541 11.69 0.60 -20.74
N GLN A 542 12.02 -0.34 -21.62
CA GLN A 542 11.09 -1.40 -22.04
C GLN A 542 10.75 -2.33 -20.87
N LEU A 543 11.72 -2.68 -20.02
CA LEU A 543 11.48 -3.44 -18.79
C LEU A 543 10.51 -2.71 -17.85
N LEU A 544 10.72 -1.40 -17.61
CA LEU A 544 9.82 -0.57 -16.80
C LEU A 544 8.43 -0.42 -17.45
N SER A 545 8.37 -0.35 -18.79
CA SER A 545 7.11 -0.34 -19.54
C SER A 545 6.35 -1.66 -19.40
N ALA A 546 7.04 -2.81 -19.46
CA ALA A 546 6.46 -4.12 -19.17
C ALA A 546 5.93 -4.20 -17.73
N GLY A 547 6.71 -3.72 -16.76
CA GLY A 547 6.24 -3.58 -15.38
C GLY A 547 4.98 -2.72 -15.24
N ALA A 548 4.92 -1.59 -15.95
CA ALA A 548 3.73 -0.75 -16.01
C ALA A 548 2.52 -1.46 -16.63
N ARG A 549 2.72 -2.21 -17.72
CA ARG A 549 1.68 -3.05 -18.34
C ARG A 549 1.13 -4.08 -17.36
N ILE A 550 2.01 -4.82 -16.70
CA ILE A 550 1.63 -5.87 -15.73
C ILE A 550 0.82 -5.26 -14.57
N HIS A 551 1.28 -4.14 -14.02
CA HIS A 551 0.58 -3.48 -12.92
C HIS A 551 -0.80 -2.92 -13.34
N VAL A 552 -0.89 -2.34 -14.54
CA VAL A 552 -2.17 -1.82 -15.07
C VAL A 552 -3.12 -2.94 -15.46
N LEU A 553 -2.63 -4.08 -15.97
CA LEU A 553 -3.44 -5.26 -16.25
C LEU A 553 -4.07 -5.80 -14.97
N GLU A 554 -3.29 -5.99 -13.91
CA GLU A 554 -3.80 -6.42 -12.60
C GLU A 554 -4.82 -5.41 -12.05
N ARG A 555 -4.57 -4.10 -12.21
CA ARG A 555 -5.54 -3.06 -11.83
C ARG A 555 -6.83 -3.17 -12.64
N LEU A 556 -6.74 -3.42 -13.95
CA LEU A 556 -7.90 -3.59 -14.83
C LEU A 556 -8.75 -4.77 -14.36
N MET A 557 -8.12 -5.91 -14.06
CA MET A 557 -8.81 -7.09 -13.49
C MET A 557 -9.55 -6.75 -12.20
N ASN A 558 -8.86 -6.10 -11.26
CA ASN A 558 -9.46 -5.75 -9.98
C ASN A 558 -10.60 -4.72 -10.14
N THR A 559 -10.49 -3.78 -11.09
CA THR A 559 -11.58 -2.85 -11.38
C THR A 559 -12.77 -3.53 -12.06
N GLY A 560 -12.54 -4.63 -12.78
CA GLY A 560 -13.57 -5.52 -13.29
C GLY A 560 -14.34 -6.20 -12.15
N ASP A 561 -13.64 -6.59 -11.07
CA ASP A 561 -14.23 -7.12 -9.83
C ASP A 561 -14.73 -6.03 -8.87
N GLY A 562 -14.89 -4.78 -9.34
CA GLY A 562 -15.55 -3.71 -8.60
C GLY A 562 -14.63 -2.73 -7.87
N ILE A 563 -13.31 -2.97 -7.81
CA ILE A 563 -12.36 -2.03 -7.16
C ILE A 563 -12.43 -0.66 -7.82
N SER A 564 -12.43 0.38 -6.99
CA SER A 564 -12.47 1.77 -7.40
C SER A 564 -11.82 2.65 -6.33
N ARG A 565 -11.95 3.98 -6.47
CA ARG A 565 -11.43 4.96 -5.52
C ARG A 565 -11.87 4.72 -4.08
N LYS A 566 -13.09 4.22 -3.85
CA LYS A 566 -13.59 3.95 -2.48
C LYS A 566 -12.72 2.92 -1.74
N ASP A 567 -12.07 2.03 -2.49
CA ASP A 567 -11.26 0.94 -1.96
C ASP A 567 -9.76 1.31 -1.86
N ASP A 568 -9.36 2.43 -2.47
CA ASP A 568 -8.01 2.99 -2.36
C ASP A 568 -7.90 3.94 -1.16
N THR A 569 -8.17 3.39 0.02
CA THR A 569 -8.14 4.10 1.31
C THR A 569 -7.16 3.45 2.29
N LEU A 570 -7.05 4.01 3.49
CA LEU A 570 -6.37 3.43 4.65
C LEU A 570 -7.38 3.18 5.77
N PRO A 571 -7.04 2.33 6.76
CA PRO A 571 -7.80 2.20 8.00
C PRO A 571 -8.07 3.56 8.65
N GLN A 572 -9.26 3.74 9.24
CA GLN A 572 -9.67 5.02 9.80
C GLN A 572 -8.68 5.52 10.87
N ARG A 573 -8.14 4.63 11.71
CA ARG A 573 -7.05 4.94 12.66
C ARG A 573 -5.88 5.66 11.98
N MET A 574 -5.45 5.23 10.80
CA MET A 574 -4.30 5.82 10.11
C MET A 574 -4.60 7.19 9.48
N LEU A 575 -5.88 7.46 9.21
CA LEU A 575 -6.36 8.71 8.61
C LEU A 575 -6.74 9.78 9.64
N THR A 576 -7.17 9.37 10.83
CA THR A 576 -7.83 10.27 11.79
C THR A 576 -7.21 10.29 13.18
N GLN A 577 -6.43 9.26 13.56
CA GLN A 577 -5.86 9.14 14.90
C GLN A 577 -4.33 9.19 14.82
N ALA A 578 -3.73 10.08 15.60
CA ALA A 578 -2.28 10.07 15.82
C ALA A 578 -1.85 8.79 16.55
N ARG A 579 -0.56 8.43 16.43
CA ARG A 579 0.02 7.41 17.30
C ARG A 579 0.10 7.97 18.72
N GLY A 580 -0.11 7.12 19.73
CA GLY A 580 -0.07 7.55 21.14
C GLY A 580 1.29 8.09 21.59
N ASP A 581 2.34 7.83 20.82
CA ASP A 581 3.72 8.24 21.02
C ASP A 581 4.23 9.24 19.96
N ASP A 582 3.34 9.83 19.15
CA ASP A 582 3.69 10.90 18.20
C ASP A 582 3.27 12.28 18.77
N PRO A 583 4.22 13.08 19.30
CA PRO A 583 3.91 14.36 19.93
C PRO A 583 3.36 15.40 18.95
N GLU A 584 3.58 15.22 17.65
CA GLU A 584 3.11 16.13 16.61
C GLU A 584 1.73 15.73 16.05
N GLY A 585 1.11 14.66 16.57
CA GLY A 585 -0.27 14.32 16.24
C GLY A 585 -0.48 13.90 14.78
N ARG A 586 0.53 13.35 14.11
CA ARG A 586 0.51 13.18 12.65
C ARG A 586 -0.40 12.04 12.19
N THR A 587 -1.11 12.29 11.08
CA THR A 587 -1.91 11.31 10.32
C THR A 587 -1.49 11.31 8.84
N VAL A 588 -1.98 10.36 8.04
CA VAL A 588 -1.61 10.27 6.62
C VAL A 588 -2.52 11.18 5.75
N PRO A 589 -1.98 12.18 5.01
CA PRO A 589 -2.77 13.07 4.16
C PRO A 589 -3.10 12.45 2.78
N LEU A 590 -3.79 11.30 2.80
CA LEU A 590 -3.93 10.40 1.65
C LEU A 590 -4.56 11.06 0.42
N GLN A 591 -5.64 11.84 0.58
CA GLN A 591 -6.44 12.34 -0.54
C GLN A 591 -5.63 13.16 -1.55
N SER A 592 -4.75 14.04 -1.05
CA SER A 592 -3.89 14.87 -1.91
C SER A 592 -2.92 14.03 -2.76
N MET A 593 -2.39 12.96 -2.18
CA MET A 593 -1.46 12.05 -2.86
C MET A 593 -2.16 11.12 -3.85
N LEU A 594 -3.38 10.69 -3.52
CA LEU A 594 -4.17 9.76 -4.33
C LEU A 594 -4.57 10.38 -5.69
N ASP A 595 -4.99 11.65 -5.70
CA ASP A 595 -5.32 12.38 -6.94
C ASP A 595 -4.12 12.50 -7.87
N ASP A 596 -2.96 12.82 -7.30
CA ASP A 596 -1.71 12.93 -8.03
C ASP A 596 -1.29 11.58 -8.60
N TYR A 597 -1.51 10.51 -7.85
CA TYR A 597 -1.24 9.15 -8.28
C TYR A 597 -2.10 8.73 -9.48
N TYR A 598 -3.43 8.90 -9.45
CA TYR A 598 -4.30 8.56 -10.58
C TYR A 598 -3.94 9.31 -11.86
N ARG A 599 -3.68 10.60 -11.74
CA ARG A 599 -3.23 11.43 -12.86
C ARG A 599 -1.93 10.92 -13.47
N LEU A 600 -0.95 10.55 -12.64
CA LEU A 600 0.33 10.01 -13.11
C LEU A 600 0.18 8.63 -13.74
N ARG A 601 -0.75 7.81 -13.23
CA ARG A 601 -1.07 6.49 -13.78
C ARG A 601 -1.84 6.54 -15.09
N GLY A 602 -2.56 7.64 -15.35
CA GLY A 602 -3.51 7.72 -16.46
C GLY A 602 -4.83 7.03 -16.15
N TYR A 603 -5.23 7.03 -14.88
CA TYR A 603 -6.52 6.55 -14.41
C TYR A 603 -7.52 7.70 -14.38
N ASP A 604 -8.81 7.38 -14.41
CA ASP A 604 -9.87 8.35 -14.15
C ASP A 604 -10.01 8.67 -12.65
N LEU A 605 -11.01 9.47 -12.30
CA LEU A 605 -11.25 9.86 -10.91
C LEU A 605 -11.73 8.72 -10.01
N LEU A 606 -12.25 7.64 -10.60
CA LEU A 606 -12.63 6.42 -9.89
C LEU A 606 -11.45 5.44 -9.76
N GLY A 607 -10.25 5.83 -10.23
CA GLY A 607 -9.08 4.96 -10.19
C GLY A 607 -9.14 3.83 -11.21
N ILE A 608 -9.90 3.98 -12.29
CA ILE A 608 -10.04 3.01 -13.38
C ILE A 608 -9.06 3.37 -14.51
N PRO A 609 -8.31 2.39 -15.06
CA PRO A 609 -7.45 2.62 -16.23
C PRO A 609 -8.23 3.19 -17.42
N THR A 610 -7.83 4.36 -17.93
CA THR A 610 -8.44 4.96 -19.12
C THR A 610 -8.12 4.20 -20.41
N LYS A 611 -8.97 4.30 -21.44
CA LYS A 611 -8.70 3.74 -22.78
C LYS A 611 -7.32 4.18 -23.34
N LYS A 612 -6.89 5.42 -23.03
CA LYS A 612 -5.58 5.95 -23.42
C LYS A 612 -4.41 5.18 -22.81
N ILE A 613 -4.47 4.85 -21.50
CA ILE A 613 -3.38 4.11 -20.86
C ILE A 613 -3.36 2.65 -21.33
N LEU A 614 -4.53 2.04 -21.50
CA LEU A 614 -4.67 0.66 -21.98
C LEU A 614 -4.08 0.51 -23.40
N SER A 615 -4.49 1.38 -24.33
CA SER A 615 -3.95 1.41 -25.70
C SER A 615 -2.44 1.65 -25.72
N ARG A 616 -1.94 2.61 -24.93
CA ARG A 616 -0.49 2.88 -24.83
C ARG A 616 0.31 1.66 -24.36
N LEU A 617 -0.27 0.84 -23.49
CA LEU A 617 0.39 -0.35 -22.96
C LEU A 617 0.08 -1.61 -23.78
N GLY A 618 -0.79 -1.55 -24.79
CA GLY A 618 -1.21 -2.71 -25.58
C GLY A 618 -2.02 -3.72 -24.76
N ILE A 619 -2.89 -3.21 -23.86
CA ILE A 619 -3.82 -4.04 -23.09
C ILE A 619 -5.18 -3.92 -23.75
N GLU A 620 -5.70 -5.04 -24.23
CA GLU A 620 -7.06 -5.12 -24.77
C GLU A 620 -8.03 -5.46 -23.64
N PRO A 621 -8.99 -4.57 -23.30
CA PRO A 621 -9.96 -4.83 -22.26
C PRO A 621 -10.96 -5.90 -22.73
N LYS A 622 -11.07 -7.00 -21.98
CA LYS A 622 -12.06 -8.07 -22.17
C LYS A 622 -13.43 -7.70 -21.62
N TRP A 623 -13.44 -6.81 -20.63
CA TRP A 623 -14.62 -6.45 -19.88
C TRP A 623 -14.82 -4.95 -19.96
N GLU A 624 -15.97 -4.52 -20.50
CA GLU A 624 -16.38 -3.13 -20.40
C GLU A 624 -17.06 -2.90 -19.06
N ARG A 625 -16.54 -1.98 -18.25
CA ARG A 625 -17.24 -1.52 -17.07
C ARG A 625 -18.24 -0.44 -17.52
N HIS A 626 -19.53 -0.67 -17.29
CA HIS A 626 -20.54 0.39 -17.40
C HIS A 626 -20.29 1.42 -16.30
N THR A 627 -19.38 2.37 -16.54
CA THR A 627 -19.31 3.59 -15.75
C THR A 627 -20.38 4.54 -16.25
N ASP A 628 -21.17 5.10 -15.34
CA ASP A 628 -22.06 6.22 -15.67
C ASP A 628 -21.24 7.27 -16.41
N SER A 629 -21.61 7.52 -17.67
CA SER A 629 -20.88 8.38 -18.61
C SER A 629 -20.68 9.80 -18.06
N ARG A 630 -21.54 10.22 -17.14
CA ARG A 630 -21.45 11.50 -16.42
C ARG A 630 -20.22 11.57 -15.51
N ILE A 631 -19.78 10.46 -14.92
CA ILE A 631 -18.63 10.39 -14.02
C ILE A 631 -17.33 10.21 -14.81
N ALA A 632 -17.35 9.36 -15.85
CA ALA A 632 -16.20 9.12 -16.71
C ALA A 632 -15.71 10.40 -17.43
N HIS A 633 -16.61 11.35 -17.66
CA HIS A 633 -16.32 12.65 -18.30
C HIS A 633 -16.15 13.81 -17.30
N PHE A 634 -16.23 13.55 -15.99
CA PHE A 634 -16.05 14.60 -14.99
C PHE A 634 -14.58 15.07 -14.98
N LYS A 635 -14.32 16.23 -15.58
CA LYS A 635 -13.03 16.91 -15.48
C LYS A 635 -13.00 17.71 -14.19
N LEU A 636 -12.13 17.33 -13.27
CA LEU A 636 -11.75 18.17 -12.13
C LEU A 636 -11.13 19.47 -12.68
N THR A 637 -11.93 20.55 -12.72
CA THR A 637 -11.46 21.86 -13.17
C THR A 637 -10.51 22.45 -12.15
N ARG A 638 -9.22 22.11 -12.24
CA ARG A 638 -8.16 22.90 -11.59
C ARG A 638 -8.00 24.21 -12.37
N PRO A 639 -8.04 25.38 -11.73
CA PRO A 639 -7.88 26.65 -12.42
C PRO A 639 -6.44 26.80 -12.93
N LYS A 640 -6.19 26.49 -14.21
CA LYS A 640 -4.99 26.96 -14.91
C LYS A 640 -5.13 28.48 -15.10
N GLY A 641 -4.07 29.25 -14.81
CA GLY A 641 -3.93 30.62 -15.28
C GLY A 641 -4.54 31.77 -14.45
N LYS A 642 -4.76 31.63 -13.14
CA LYS A 642 -5.43 32.67 -12.32
C LYS A 642 -4.55 33.39 -11.29
N ARG A 643 -3.25 33.55 -11.54
CA ARG A 643 -2.32 34.19 -10.57
C ARG A 643 -2.75 35.61 -10.19
N LEU A 644 -3.17 36.43 -11.16
CA LEU A 644 -3.64 37.80 -10.91
C LEU A 644 -4.94 37.83 -10.09
N LYS A 645 -5.91 36.98 -10.43
CA LYS A 645 -7.18 36.87 -9.68
C LYS A 645 -6.94 36.39 -8.25
N ARG A 646 -6.01 35.44 -8.04
CA ARG A 646 -5.60 35.01 -6.70
C ARG A 646 -4.97 36.15 -5.91
N LEU A 647 -4.03 36.88 -6.50
CA LEU A 647 -3.39 38.03 -5.85
C LEU A 647 -4.43 39.08 -5.44
N TYR A 648 -5.34 39.43 -6.34
CA TYR A 648 -6.45 40.34 -6.06
C TYR A 648 -7.30 39.87 -4.87
N LEU A 649 -7.74 38.61 -4.88
CA LEU A 649 -8.54 38.03 -3.80
C LEU A 649 -7.76 37.93 -2.48
N SER A 650 -6.45 37.66 -2.50
CA SER A 650 -5.59 37.67 -1.32
C SER A 650 -5.50 39.05 -0.68
N VAL A 651 -5.26 40.09 -1.48
CA VAL A 651 -5.23 41.49 -0.99
C VAL A 651 -6.59 41.90 -0.45
N LEU A 652 -7.67 41.52 -1.15
CA LEU A 652 -9.03 41.83 -0.73
C LEU A 652 -9.38 41.16 0.61
N PHE A 653 -9.15 39.86 0.75
CA PHE A 653 -9.45 39.15 2.01
C PHE A 653 -8.58 39.62 3.16
N TRP A 654 -7.31 39.96 2.92
CA TRP A 654 -6.49 40.62 3.92
C TRP A 654 -7.14 41.93 4.39
N PHE A 655 -7.57 42.78 3.46
CA PHE A 655 -8.16 44.07 3.78
C PHE A 655 -9.53 43.94 4.48
N VAL A 656 -10.41 43.05 3.98
CA VAL A 656 -11.72 42.78 4.59
C VAL A 656 -11.56 42.22 6.01
N GLY A 657 -10.66 41.26 6.22
CA GLY A 657 -10.40 40.70 7.55
C GLY A 657 -9.94 41.77 8.55
N ARG A 658 -9.10 42.70 8.12
CA ARG A 658 -8.63 43.85 8.92
C ARG A 658 -9.73 44.87 9.19
N ALA A 659 -10.62 45.09 8.23
CA ALA A 659 -11.77 45.97 8.41
C ALA A 659 -12.77 45.37 9.41
N VAL A 660 -12.96 44.05 9.41
CA VAL A 660 -13.78 43.35 10.41
C VAL A 660 -13.18 43.48 11.81
N GLU A 661 -11.86 43.38 11.97
CA GLU A 661 -11.16 43.66 13.23
C GLU A 661 -11.35 45.12 13.71
N ALA A 662 -11.38 46.08 12.78
CA ALA A 662 -11.62 47.49 13.11
C ALA A 662 -13.10 47.79 13.44
N GLY A 663 -14.04 47.07 12.85
CA GLY A 663 -15.48 47.32 12.90
C GLY A 663 -16.06 47.65 14.28
N PRO A 664 -15.84 46.81 15.33
CA PRO A 664 -16.37 47.04 16.67
C PRO A 664 -15.94 48.36 17.33
N ARG A 665 -14.81 48.93 16.88
CA ARG A 665 -14.29 50.21 17.39
C ARG A 665 -14.92 51.42 16.71
N VAL A 666 -15.47 51.23 15.52
CA VAL A 666 -16.01 52.30 14.67
C VAL A 666 -17.53 52.33 14.68
N ASP A 667 -18.18 51.16 14.76
CA ASP A 667 -19.63 51.06 14.67
C ASP A 667 -20.25 50.33 15.87
N ARG A 668 -21.34 50.89 16.40
CA ARG A 668 -22.05 50.38 17.58
C ARG A 668 -22.76 49.06 17.31
N ASP A 669 -23.32 48.87 16.12
CA ASP A 669 -24.09 47.69 15.76
C ASP A 669 -23.12 46.50 15.59
N VAL A 670 -21.98 46.72 14.93
CA VAL A 670 -20.90 45.72 14.85
C VAL A 670 -20.39 45.36 16.24
N ARG A 671 -20.22 46.34 17.14
CA ARG A 671 -19.80 46.09 18.52
C ARG A 671 -20.78 45.18 19.27
N GLN A 672 -22.08 45.43 19.13
CA GLN A 672 -23.12 44.62 19.77
C GLN A 672 -23.15 43.18 19.22
N ILE A 673 -23.06 43.01 17.90
CA ILE A 673 -23.03 41.68 17.28
C ILE A 673 -21.79 40.91 17.75
N CYS A 674 -20.62 41.54 17.74
CA CYS A 674 -19.38 40.90 18.20
C CYS A 674 -19.38 40.56 19.70
N ALA A 675 -20.04 41.38 20.53
CA ALA A 675 -20.21 41.08 21.94
C ALA A 675 -21.03 39.80 22.17
N ALA A 676 -22.07 39.58 21.36
CA ALA A 676 -22.94 38.40 21.44
C ALA A 676 -22.34 37.10 20.88
N LEU A 677 -21.23 37.16 20.13
CA LEU A 677 -20.56 35.95 19.63
C LEU A 677 -19.94 35.12 20.78
N PRO A 678 -19.94 33.78 20.72
CA PRO A 678 -19.28 32.93 21.71
C PRO A 678 -17.80 33.27 21.90
N GLU A 679 -17.30 33.13 23.13
CA GLU A 679 -15.86 33.28 23.40
C GLU A 679 -15.05 32.21 22.68
N GLY A 680 -13.89 32.58 22.13
CA GLY A 680 -13.04 31.66 21.37
C GLY A 680 -13.50 31.37 19.94
N LEU A 681 -14.67 31.88 19.52
CA LEU A 681 -15.21 31.65 18.18
C LEU A 681 -14.22 32.07 17.09
N THR A 682 -14.00 31.19 16.13
CA THR A 682 -13.20 31.41 14.92
C THR A 682 -14.03 31.17 13.68
N PHE A 683 -14.03 32.13 12.75
CA PHE A 683 -14.67 31.96 11.45
C PHE A 683 -13.72 32.27 10.28
N SER A 684 -14.02 31.72 9.11
CA SER A 684 -13.28 32.01 7.88
C SER A 684 -14.19 32.36 6.71
N LEU A 685 -13.65 33.16 5.79
CA LEU A 685 -14.19 33.37 4.45
C LEU A 685 -13.08 33.04 3.45
N GLY A 686 -13.31 32.05 2.58
CA GLY A 686 -12.27 31.58 1.66
C GLY A 686 -12.79 31.05 0.34
N VAL A 687 -11.87 30.70 -0.55
CA VAL A 687 -12.18 30.20 -1.90
C VAL A 687 -11.64 28.77 -2.07
N ALA A 688 -12.48 27.83 -2.48
CA ALA A 688 -12.08 26.44 -2.75
C ALA A 688 -11.44 26.26 -4.14
N PRO A 689 -10.67 25.17 -4.37
CA PRO A 689 -10.19 24.21 -3.36
C PRO A 689 -8.97 24.72 -2.57
N ASP A 690 -8.10 25.52 -3.18
CA ASP A 690 -6.87 26.08 -2.55
C ASP A 690 -6.75 27.60 -2.81
N GLY A 691 -7.85 28.33 -2.69
CA GLY A 691 -7.88 29.76 -2.93
C GLY A 691 -7.51 30.57 -1.69
N PRO A 692 -7.34 31.90 -1.84
CA PRO A 692 -7.12 32.79 -0.71
C PRO A 692 -8.26 32.69 0.31
N ALA A 693 -7.95 32.97 1.58
CA ALA A 693 -8.92 33.03 2.66
C ALA A 693 -8.57 34.15 3.65
N MET A 694 -9.53 34.50 4.51
CA MET A 694 -9.33 35.28 5.72
C MET A 694 -9.89 34.52 6.91
N ILE A 695 -9.21 34.64 8.05
CA ILE A 695 -9.59 34.05 9.32
C ILE A 695 -9.71 35.15 10.36
N VAL A 696 -10.82 35.16 11.09
CA VAL A 696 -11.10 36.10 12.16
C VAL A 696 -11.55 35.32 13.38
N GLY A 697 -11.00 35.66 14.55
CA GLY A 697 -11.33 35.02 15.81
C GLY A 697 -11.62 36.00 16.94
N LYS A 698 -12.40 35.56 17.93
CA LYS A 698 -12.62 36.28 19.19
C LYS A 698 -11.61 35.80 20.23
N ASP A 699 -10.69 36.68 20.64
CA ASP A 699 -9.64 36.36 21.60
C ASP A 699 -10.19 36.15 23.03
N ARG A 700 -9.35 35.63 23.93
CA ARG A 700 -9.69 35.38 25.36
C ARG A 700 -10.05 36.66 26.14
N ARG A 701 -9.87 37.84 25.57
CA ARG A 701 -10.27 39.14 26.15
C ARG A 701 -11.56 39.65 25.50
N GLY A 702 -12.26 38.81 24.76
CA GLY A 702 -13.51 39.12 24.06
C GLY A 702 -13.35 40.01 22.83
N LYS A 703 -12.12 40.25 22.34
CA LYS A 703 -11.87 41.15 21.20
C LYS A 703 -11.76 40.38 19.89
N ILE A 704 -12.34 40.94 18.83
CA ILE A 704 -12.21 40.42 17.47
C ILE A 704 -10.82 40.73 16.92
N ARG A 705 -10.16 39.74 16.32
CA ARG A 705 -8.84 39.88 15.68
C ARG A 705 -8.77 39.14 14.35
N TYR A 706 -8.07 39.74 13.39
CA TYR A 706 -7.71 39.07 12.14
C TYR A 706 -6.46 38.20 12.35
N TRP A 707 -6.53 36.94 11.92
CA TRP A 707 -5.50 35.93 12.17
C TRP A 707 -4.73 35.49 10.92
N GLY A 708 -4.93 36.15 9.79
CA GLY A 708 -4.30 35.81 8.52
C GLY A 708 -5.20 34.98 7.61
N GLY A 709 -4.60 34.41 6.56
CA GLY A 709 -5.30 33.62 5.54
C GLY A 709 -4.90 32.15 5.48
N ASP A 710 -4.08 31.68 6.40
CA ASP A 710 -3.59 30.30 6.44
C ASP A 710 -4.51 29.41 7.27
N THR A 711 -5.15 28.44 6.61
CA THR A 711 -6.18 27.57 7.19
C THR A 711 -5.65 26.21 7.64
N THR A 712 -4.36 25.88 7.46
CA THR A 712 -3.87 24.50 7.67
C THR A 712 -3.79 24.06 9.13
N ASP A 713 -3.58 24.98 10.08
CA ASP A 713 -3.27 24.65 11.47
C ASP A 713 -4.29 25.19 12.49
N ARG A 714 -5.52 25.53 12.06
CA ARG A 714 -6.53 26.14 12.93
C ARG A 714 -7.88 25.44 12.84
N LEU A 715 -8.46 25.15 14.00
CA LEU A 715 -9.87 24.80 14.12
C LEU A 715 -10.70 26.05 13.78
N ILE A 716 -11.63 25.91 12.84
CA ILE A 716 -12.53 26.98 12.40
C ILE A 716 -13.95 26.51 12.66
N ASP A 717 -14.65 27.22 13.54
CA ASP A 717 -16.01 26.88 13.98
C ASP A 717 -17.06 27.17 12.91
N VAL A 718 -16.85 28.22 12.11
CA VAL A 718 -17.72 28.59 10.99
C VAL A 718 -16.91 28.90 9.72
N LYS A 719 -17.15 28.14 8.65
CA LYS A 719 -16.48 28.32 7.35
C LYS A 719 -17.46 28.80 6.28
N LEU A 720 -17.20 29.98 5.73
CA LEU A 720 -17.87 30.50 4.54
C LEU A 720 -16.96 30.24 3.33
N THR A 721 -17.34 29.31 2.45
CA THR A 721 -16.49 28.84 1.36
C THR A 721 -17.10 29.13 -0.01
N ILE A 722 -16.43 29.94 -0.82
CA ILE A 722 -16.80 30.20 -2.21
C ILE A 722 -16.21 29.09 -3.09
N LYS A 723 -17.05 28.41 -3.87
CA LYS A 723 -16.67 27.16 -4.54
C LYS A 723 -15.50 27.25 -5.52
N ASN A 724 -15.27 28.41 -6.12
CA ASN A 724 -14.15 28.64 -7.04
C ASN A 724 -13.83 30.12 -7.22
N ILE A 725 -12.67 30.40 -7.82
CA ILE A 725 -12.18 31.76 -8.07
C ILE A 725 -13.12 32.59 -8.97
N GLU A 726 -13.83 32.01 -9.93
CA GLU A 726 -14.76 32.83 -10.76
C GLU A 726 -15.98 33.27 -9.97
N ALA A 727 -16.55 32.38 -9.15
CA ALA A 727 -17.63 32.74 -8.24
C ALA A 727 -17.18 33.86 -7.27
N ALA A 728 -15.95 33.79 -6.77
CA ALA A 728 -15.39 34.84 -5.93
C ALA A 728 -15.24 36.17 -6.70
N MET A 729 -14.76 36.13 -7.95
CA MET A 729 -14.68 37.34 -8.77
C MET A 729 -16.07 37.94 -9.05
N LEU A 730 -17.11 37.13 -9.30
CA LEU A 730 -18.46 37.64 -9.52
C LEU A 730 -19.00 38.41 -8.30
N LEU A 731 -18.77 37.85 -7.10
CA LEU A 731 -19.14 38.47 -5.83
C LEU A 731 -18.37 39.78 -5.60
N PHE A 732 -17.04 39.72 -5.67
CA PHE A 732 -16.19 40.85 -5.29
C PHE A 732 -15.99 41.91 -6.38
N THR A 733 -16.49 41.68 -7.59
CA THR A 733 -16.66 42.71 -8.62
C THR A 733 -18.10 43.21 -8.72
N PHE A 734 -18.96 42.85 -7.76
CA PHE A 734 -20.37 43.27 -7.67
C PHE A 734 -21.20 42.93 -8.91
N ARG A 735 -20.81 41.89 -9.63
CA ARG A 735 -21.57 41.32 -10.75
C ARG A 735 -22.66 40.36 -10.28
N GLU A 736 -22.58 39.93 -9.02
CA GLU A 736 -23.56 39.06 -8.39
C GLU A 736 -23.65 39.38 -6.90
N ALA A 737 -24.87 39.42 -6.35
CA ALA A 737 -25.10 39.60 -4.92
C ALA A 737 -24.91 38.29 -4.15
N THR A 738 -24.54 38.39 -2.87
CA THR A 738 -24.32 37.24 -1.96
C THR A 738 -25.51 36.30 -1.89
N THR A 739 -26.74 36.83 -1.87
CA THR A 739 -27.98 36.04 -1.86
C THR A 739 -28.16 35.20 -3.13
N THR A 740 -27.87 35.79 -4.30
CA THR A 740 -27.92 35.09 -5.59
C THR A 740 -26.83 34.02 -5.69
N ALA A 741 -25.65 34.28 -5.15
CA ALA A 741 -24.57 33.31 -5.10
C ALA A 741 -24.91 32.11 -4.20
N VAL A 742 -25.58 32.33 -3.05
CA VAL A 742 -26.10 31.25 -2.20
C VAL A 742 -27.16 30.45 -2.96
N ALA A 743 -28.16 31.10 -3.57
CA ALA A 743 -29.21 30.43 -4.32
C ALA A 743 -28.68 29.60 -5.51
N ARG A 744 -27.60 30.07 -6.16
CA ARG A 744 -26.92 29.35 -7.25
C ARG A 744 -25.85 28.39 -6.76
N ASN A 745 -25.84 28.07 -5.47
CA ASN A 745 -24.96 27.08 -4.87
C ASN A 745 -23.47 27.39 -5.16
N ARG A 746 -23.07 28.67 -5.01
CA ARG A 746 -21.70 29.17 -5.22
C ARG A 746 -20.97 29.49 -3.91
N LEU A 747 -21.70 29.65 -2.81
CA LEU A 747 -21.21 29.81 -1.45
C LEU A 747 -21.70 28.63 -0.60
N ILE A 748 -20.79 28.01 0.15
CA ILE A 748 -21.04 26.92 1.09
C ILE A 748 -20.85 27.47 2.51
N VAL A 749 -21.75 27.13 3.42
CA VAL A 749 -21.63 27.45 4.85
C VAL A 749 -21.49 26.13 5.61
N ASP A 750 -20.46 26.04 6.45
CA ASP A 750 -20.19 24.91 7.33
C ASP A 750 -20.01 25.44 8.76
N GLY A 751 -20.76 24.90 9.73
CA GLY A 751 -20.89 25.44 11.09
C GLY A 751 -22.31 25.92 11.45
N ASP A 752 -22.46 26.54 12.63
CA ASP A 752 -23.76 27.03 13.12
C ASP A 752 -24.32 28.15 12.22
N ILE A 753 -25.56 27.96 11.75
CA ILE A 753 -26.22 28.88 10.81
C ILE A 753 -26.52 30.24 11.46
N GLY A 754 -26.86 30.29 12.75
CA GLY A 754 -27.13 31.53 13.48
C GLY A 754 -25.87 32.38 13.63
N ILE A 755 -24.75 31.74 13.94
CA ILE A 755 -23.43 32.38 13.98
C ILE A 755 -23.01 32.83 12.59
N ALA A 756 -23.18 32.00 11.56
CA ALA A 756 -22.89 32.38 10.17
C ALA A 756 -23.69 33.62 9.72
N CYS A 757 -24.97 33.70 10.09
CA CYS A 757 -25.79 34.89 9.83
C CYS A 757 -25.26 36.13 10.56
N SER A 758 -24.75 35.97 11.78
CA SER A 758 -24.15 37.07 12.54
C SER A 758 -22.84 37.56 11.89
N VAL A 759 -22.01 36.64 11.39
CA VAL A 759 -20.81 36.94 10.60
C VAL A 759 -21.17 37.72 9.33
N VAL A 760 -22.17 37.27 8.58
CA VAL A 760 -22.63 37.96 7.36
C VAL A 760 -23.12 39.38 7.68
N ARG A 761 -23.83 39.60 8.78
CA ARG A 761 -24.25 40.95 9.20
C ARG A 761 -23.06 41.85 9.51
N ILE A 762 -22.02 41.33 10.16
CA ILE A 762 -20.78 42.09 10.39
C ILE A 762 -20.16 42.49 9.05
N LEU A 763 -20.07 41.55 8.10
CA LEU A 763 -19.54 41.82 6.76
C LEU A 763 -20.36 42.89 6.03
N ASP A 764 -21.69 42.81 6.03
CA ASP A 764 -22.57 43.80 5.38
C ASP A 764 -22.32 45.22 5.92
N VAL A 765 -22.21 45.39 7.25
CA VAL A 765 -21.97 46.71 7.86
C VAL A 765 -20.58 47.22 7.51
N VAL A 766 -19.56 46.37 7.59
CA VAL A 766 -18.17 46.71 7.27
C VAL A 766 -18.03 47.06 5.79
N GLU A 767 -18.57 46.25 4.88
CA GLU A 767 -18.57 46.50 3.43
C GLU A 767 -19.27 47.81 3.09
N THR A 768 -20.33 48.15 3.83
CA THR A 768 -20.94 49.46 3.72
C THR A 768 -19.86 50.51 3.91
N PHE A 769 -19.09 50.55 5.00
CA PHE A 769 -18.02 51.54 5.15
C PHE A 769 -16.93 51.48 4.08
N LEU A 770 -16.53 50.28 3.64
CA LEU A 770 -15.46 50.10 2.68
C LEU A 770 -15.82 50.63 1.28
N LEU A 771 -17.08 50.50 0.86
CA LEU A 771 -17.49 50.76 -0.51
C LEU A 771 -18.15 52.14 -0.70
N PRO A 772 -17.92 52.79 -1.87
CA PRO A 772 -18.73 53.92 -2.32
C PRO A 772 -20.22 53.57 -2.31
N LYS A 773 -21.09 54.56 -2.06
CA LYS A 773 -22.55 54.36 -1.92
C LYS A 773 -23.18 53.60 -3.09
N ALA A 774 -22.73 53.85 -4.32
CA ALA A 774 -23.21 53.15 -5.51
C ALA A 774 -22.88 51.64 -5.50
N LEU A 775 -21.66 51.26 -5.12
CA LEU A 775 -21.22 49.86 -5.08
C LEU A 775 -21.76 49.12 -3.86
N ALA A 776 -21.81 49.78 -2.71
CA ALA A 776 -22.38 49.20 -1.49
C ALA A 776 -23.84 48.78 -1.67
N ARG A 777 -24.65 49.56 -2.42
CA ARG A 777 -26.03 49.20 -2.75
C ARG A 777 -26.17 47.91 -3.55
N LEU A 778 -25.12 47.49 -4.26
CA LEU A 778 -25.08 46.23 -4.99
C LEU A 778 -24.60 45.06 -4.11
N ALA A 779 -23.77 45.35 -3.11
CA ALA A 779 -23.17 44.37 -2.22
C ALA A 779 -24.09 43.95 -1.07
N VAL A 780 -24.76 44.92 -0.43
CA VAL A 780 -25.52 44.68 0.81
C VAL A 780 -27.03 44.62 0.57
N ARG A 781 -27.73 43.78 1.34
CA ARG A 781 -29.19 43.57 1.21
C ARG A 781 -30.00 44.85 1.47
N ARG A 782 -29.57 45.68 2.42
CA ARG A 782 -30.21 46.96 2.76
C ARG A 782 -29.15 47.99 3.13
N TYR A 783 -28.94 48.98 2.27
CA TYR A 783 -28.03 50.08 2.57
C TYR A 783 -28.62 50.95 3.71
N PRO A 784 -27.89 51.21 4.79
CA PRO A 784 -28.41 51.95 5.92
C PRO A 784 -28.51 53.46 5.63
N ASN A 785 -29.54 54.11 6.18
CA ASN A 785 -29.70 55.57 6.11
C ASN A 785 -28.77 56.26 7.12
N TRP A 786 -27.47 56.33 6.79
CA TRP A 786 -26.48 57.03 7.61
C TRP A 786 -26.28 58.48 7.16
N SER A 787 -26.00 59.36 8.12
CA SER A 787 -25.53 60.72 7.81
C SER A 787 -24.19 60.66 7.07
N PRO A 788 -23.89 61.62 6.17
CA PRO A 788 -22.59 61.70 5.49
C PRO A 788 -21.42 61.68 6.49
N LEU A 789 -21.56 62.38 7.63
CA LEU A 789 -20.52 62.45 8.66
C LEU A 789 -20.24 61.06 9.28
N ARG A 790 -21.27 60.29 9.62
CA ARG A 790 -21.11 58.90 10.11
C ARG A 790 -20.46 58.01 9.06
N LYS A 791 -20.90 58.13 7.81
CA LYS A 791 -20.42 57.31 6.69
C LYS A 791 -18.95 57.57 6.36
N TYR A 792 -18.60 58.83 6.09
CA TYR A 792 -17.25 59.20 5.65
C TYR A 792 -16.26 59.22 6.82
N GLY A 793 -16.67 59.69 8.00
CA GLY A 793 -15.84 59.62 9.20
C GLY A 793 -15.54 58.19 9.62
N GLY A 794 -16.55 57.31 9.65
CA GLY A 794 -16.37 55.89 9.93
C GLY A 794 -15.51 55.18 8.89
N ARG A 795 -15.66 55.54 7.60
CA ARG A 795 -14.80 55.04 6.54
C ARG A 795 -13.34 55.39 6.80
N ILE A 796 -13.02 56.66 7.03
CA ILE A 796 -11.65 57.10 7.31
C ILE A 796 -11.08 56.33 8.50
N LEU A 797 -11.85 56.17 9.58
CA LEU A 797 -11.42 55.43 10.77
C LEU A 797 -11.13 53.95 10.48
N ILE A 798 -11.98 53.27 9.70
CA ILE A 798 -11.77 51.86 9.33
C ILE A 798 -10.54 51.70 8.45
N TYR A 799 -10.35 52.54 7.43
CA TYR A 799 -9.18 52.47 6.56
C TYR A 799 -7.88 52.70 7.34
N LEU A 800 -7.85 53.74 8.19
CA LEU A 800 -6.69 54.07 9.01
C LEU A 800 -6.35 52.92 9.98
N ARG A 801 -7.35 52.34 10.64
CA ARG A 801 -7.16 51.21 11.56
C ARG A 801 -6.79 49.90 10.86
N ALA A 802 -7.37 49.61 9.69
CA ALA A 802 -7.07 48.39 8.94
C ALA A 802 -5.62 48.36 8.45
N VAL A 803 -5.09 49.53 8.03
CA VAL A 803 -3.70 49.70 7.59
C VAL A 803 -2.73 49.68 8.78
N LEU A 804 -3.01 50.45 9.85
CA LEU A 804 -2.13 50.53 11.02
C LEU A 804 -2.18 49.30 11.92
N GLY A 805 -3.28 48.54 11.87
CA GLY A 805 -3.49 47.35 12.69
C GLY A 805 -3.88 47.57 14.13
N VAL A 806 -4.61 48.65 14.40
CA VAL A 806 -4.92 49.12 15.75
C VAL A 806 -6.40 49.19 16.06
#